data_AF-A0A7K2S3D2-F1
#
_entry.id   AF-A0A7K2S3D2-F1
#
_cell.length_a   1.000
_cell.length_b   1.000
_cell.length_c   1.000
_cell.angle_alpha   90.00
_cell.angle_beta   90.00
_cell.angle_gamma   90.00
#
_symmetry.space_group_name_H-M   'P 1'
#
loop_
_entity.id
_entity.type
_entity.pdbx_description
1 polymer ?
#
loop_
_entity_poly.entity_id
_entity_poly.type
_entity_poly.pdbx_seq_one_letter_code
_entity_poly.pdbx_strand_id
1 'polypeptide(L)'
;MLTLDRLVVQNFGPYRGLQEMTFARDRGVYIIYGPNGRGKTTLHNAFRYALYGKIHGRRGIEEARELANKDSRKQEGYGWFETKIDFHHDGIQYRLTRRYDESQEPRELMLLERDGVPLSQDDSEKSLQVIAPDSVSQFFLFDGELLRQYEDLLDKDSEDGAALEQSIERVLGLPIVDNARADVAFVQQAVGKQLNAQYAAHAETRRMALAESEAQEIRERLEASQEEIENLIDSDKKRIAELDDRIREHSKGERLLGRLESLNSHLLDLKRREEEAAGALSALSGDLWKAVLARSAAERLAALDAEGISVETEMRDAAASFRDLSHLREAEDCPVCRRDVPAALRSELTHELETFVSSTHREAIDIRLNRVRAKRKTLQAISPENIALVAERDRTLRGIRLEIQECKEEISSCNQQLEAFGEDKLRALINERSERQAKVARNEERLKNAGQDLDDQIVAIEDLKRRLRRQSVRPDPTLDLKDRVSQELARLFADSIDAYRAKLRRRVEGRASEIFRSLTSEPDYKGLRITDRYGLELIDADGDVVRRSAGYEHLVALSLIAALQDSAAVRGPVIMDYPFGRLDTDNTSNVVAGLPRMARQVILLSFDGEFDRTAALQALGSSLAAEYELERVSHSHTLIQPRRTI
;
A
#
# COMPACT_ATOMS: atom_id res chain seq x y z
N MET A 1 -8.58 4.16 -24.69
CA MET A 1 -8.67 5.60 -24.33
C MET A 1 -9.82 6.24 -25.08
N LEU A 2 -10.71 6.89 -24.33
CA LEU A 2 -11.93 7.55 -24.82
C LEU A 2 -11.62 8.98 -25.31
N THR A 3 -12.10 9.37 -26.48
CA THR A 3 -12.07 10.75 -26.99
C THR A 3 -13.40 11.09 -27.66
N LEU A 4 -14.01 12.23 -27.31
CA LEU A 4 -15.28 12.64 -27.90
C LEU A 4 -15.02 13.35 -29.23
N ASP A 5 -15.89 13.10 -30.20
CA ASP A 5 -15.88 13.80 -31.49
C ASP A 5 -17.09 14.72 -31.63
N ARG A 6 -18.22 14.32 -31.06
CA ARG A 6 -19.47 15.08 -31.18
C ARG A 6 -20.44 14.80 -30.06
N LEU A 7 -21.14 15.84 -29.61
CA LEU A 7 -22.37 15.76 -28.81
C LEU A 7 -23.53 16.37 -29.60
N VAL A 8 -24.64 15.63 -29.68
CA VAL A 8 -25.91 16.09 -30.21
C VAL A 8 -26.97 15.97 -29.12
N VAL A 9 -27.76 17.02 -28.95
CA VAL A 9 -28.82 17.09 -27.95
C VAL A 9 -30.09 17.58 -28.64
N GLN A 10 -31.19 16.85 -28.46
CA GLN A 10 -32.47 17.20 -29.04
C GLN A 10 -33.57 17.21 -27.96
N ASN A 11 -34.24 18.36 -27.83
CA ASN A 11 -35.36 18.56 -26.90
C ASN A 11 -35.04 18.27 -25.41
N PHE A 12 -33.79 18.48 -24.99
CA PHE A 12 -33.30 18.20 -23.63
C PHE A 12 -33.22 19.48 -22.79
N GLY A 13 -33.99 19.56 -21.71
CA GLY A 13 -34.04 20.70 -20.80
C GLY A 13 -34.34 22.01 -21.55
N PRO A 14 -33.46 23.03 -21.51
CA PRO A 14 -33.63 24.27 -22.26
C PRO A 14 -33.25 24.15 -23.76
N TYR A 15 -32.65 23.04 -24.21
CA TYR A 15 -32.21 22.84 -25.59
C TYR A 15 -33.38 22.32 -26.45
N ARG A 16 -34.14 23.24 -27.05
CA ARG A 16 -35.23 22.90 -27.99
C ARG A 16 -34.67 22.63 -29.38
N GLY A 17 -35.24 21.63 -30.06
CA GLY A 17 -34.79 21.21 -31.38
C GLY A 17 -33.40 20.60 -31.34
N LEU A 18 -32.77 20.45 -32.51
CA LEU A 18 -31.45 19.85 -32.65
C LEU A 18 -30.36 20.88 -32.29
N GLN A 19 -29.52 20.55 -31.32
CA GLN A 19 -28.31 21.30 -30.94
C GLN A 19 -27.09 20.38 -31.07
N GLU A 20 -25.98 20.89 -31.60
CA GLU A 20 -24.80 20.08 -31.91
C GLU A 20 -23.51 20.80 -31.49
N MET A 21 -22.55 20.01 -31.02
CA MET A 21 -21.20 20.43 -30.67
C MET A 21 -20.18 19.45 -31.21
N THR A 22 -19.12 19.94 -31.84
CA THR A 22 -18.06 19.11 -32.42
C THR A 22 -16.75 19.33 -31.67
N PHE A 23 -16.06 18.24 -31.40
CA PHE A 23 -14.77 18.17 -30.72
C PHE A 23 -13.71 17.65 -31.71
N ALA A 24 -13.32 18.50 -32.66
CA ALA A 24 -12.54 18.11 -33.84
C ALA A 24 -11.08 17.67 -33.57
N ARG A 25 -10.60 17.77 -32.33
CA ARG A 25 -9.25 17.38 -31.91
C ARG A 25 -9.30 16.38 -30.76
N ASP A 26 -8.46 15.35 -30.87
CA ASP A 26 -8.17 14.34 -29.84
C ASP A 26 -7.47 14.95 -28.60
N ARG A 27 -6.81 16.09 -28.79
CA ARG A 27 -6.23 16.91 -27.74
C ARG A 27 -6.63 18.38 -27.85
N GLY A 28 -7.08 18.96 -26.76
CA GLY A 28 -7.37 20.38 -26.67
C GLY A 28 -8.37 20.75 -25.59
N VAL A 29 -8.52 22.06 -25.40
CA VAL A 29 -9.47 22.69 -24.49
C VAL A 29 -10.62 23.26 -25.32
N TYR A 30 -11.85 22.95 -24.93
CA TYR A 30 -13.08 23.49 -25.50
C TYR A 30 -13.76 24.30 -24.41
N ILE A 31 -14.11 25.55 -24.70
CA ILE A 31 -14.75 26.43 -23.70
C ILE A 31 -16.17 26.75 -24.14
N ILE A 32 -17.13 26.55 -23.24
CA ILE A 32 -18.55 26.77 -23.49
C ILE A 32 -19.02 27.87 -22.55
N TYR A 33 -19.26 29.05 -23.12
CA TYR A 33 -19.67 30.24 -22.39
C TYR A 33 -21.19 30.29 -22.24
N GLY A 34 -21.66 30.59 -21.03
CA GLY A 34 -23.06 30.90 -20.82
C GLY A 34 -23.29 31.52 -19.44
N PRO A 35 -24.08 32.59 -19.30
CA PRO A 35 -24.48 33.10 -17.99
C PRO A 35 -25.16 32.05 -17.09
N ASN A 36 -25.26 32.33 -15.79
CA ASN A 36 -25.98 31.45 -14.88
C ASN A 36 -27.46 31.28 -15.29
N GLY A 37 -27.98 30.07 -15.18
CA GLY A 37 -29.34 29.72 -15.61
C GLY A 37 -29.53 29.59 -17.13
N ARG A 38 -28.46 29.51 -17.93
CA ARG A 38 -28.53 29.36 -19.40
C ARG A 38 -28.45 27.92 -19.91
N GLY A 39 -28.28 26.95 -19.01
CA GLY A 39 -28.27 25.53 -19.35
C GLY A 39 -26.92 24.83 -19.20
N LYS A 40 -25.85 25.48 -18.69
CA LYS A 40 -24.53 24.85 -18.48
C LYS A 40 -24.61 23.52 -17.72
N THR A 41 -25.17 23.53 -16.50
CA THR A 41 -25.37 22.30 -15.71
C THR A 41 -26.31 21.31 -16.40
N THR A 42 -27.26 21.78 -17.21
CA THR A 42 -28.09 20.89 -18.03
C THR A 42 -27.27 20.26 -19.16
N LEU A 43 -26.34 20.96 -19.78
CA LEU A 43 -25.42 20.41 -20.77
C LEU A 43 -24.46 19.40 -20.14
N HIS A 44 -23.96 19.69 -18.94
CA HIS A 44 -23.19 18.72 -18.15
C HIS A 44 -24.01 17.44 -17.91
N ASN A 45 -25.29 17.58 -17.53
CA ASN A 45 -26.21 16.46 -17.42
C ASN A 45 -26.52 15.77 -18.76
N ALA A 46 -26.38 16.44 -19.91
CA ALA A 46 -26.54 15.79 -21.21
C ALA A 46 -25.41 14.78 -21.46
N PHE A 47 -24.15 15.11 -21.10
CA PHE A 47 -23.05 14.15 -21.11
C PHE A 47 -23.27 13.00 -20.11
N ARG A 48 -23.71 13.34 -18.89
CA ARG A 48 -24.02 12.36 -17.83
C ARG A 48 -25.10 11.38 -18.25
N TYR A 49 -26.19 11.90 -18.81
CA TYR A 49 -27.30 11.09 -19.28
C TYR A 49 -26.85 10.22 -20.45
N ALA A 50 -26.17 10.78 -21.45
CA ALA A 50 -25.71 10.03 -22.61
C ALA A 50 -24.83 8.82 -22.20
N LEU A 51 -23.80 9.03 -21.37
CA LEU A 51 -22.88 7.97 -20.97
C LEU A 51 -23.52 6.99 -19.96
N TYR A 52 -24.16 7.52 -18.91
CA TYR A 52 -24.53 6.72 -17.73
C TYR A 52 -26.04 6.53 -17.54
N GLY A 53 -26.88 7.25 -18.29
CA GLY A 53 -28.35 7.19 -18.14
C GLY A 53 -28.86 7.88 -16.88
N LYS A 54 -28.04 8.72 -16.24
CA LYS A 54 -28.36 9.37 -14.98
C LYS A 54 -28.45 10.88 -15.17
N ILE A 55 -29.37 11.49 -14.44
CA ILE A 55 -29.52 12.95 -14.35
C ILE A 55 -29.40 13.33 -12.88
N HIS A 56 -28.54 14.30 -12.58
CA HIS A 56 -28.40 14.83 -11.22
C HIS A 56 -29.02 16.22 -11.15
N GLY A 57 -29.92 16.41 -10.20
CA GLY A 57 -30.43 17.72 -9.80
C GLY A 57 -29.99 18.10 -8.40
N ARG A 58 -30.57 19.16 -7.86
CA ARG A 58 -30.17 19.77 -6.56
C ARG A 58 -30.40 18.87 -5.34
N ARG A 59 -31.17 17.79 -5.49
CA ARG A 59 -31.54 16.87 -4.40
C ARG A 59 -31.06 15.43 -4.66
N GLY A 60 -30.14 15.24 -5.61
CA GLY A 60 -29.67 13.93 -6.06
C GLY A 60 -30.20 13.55 -7.44
N ILE A 61 -30.39 12.25 -7.67
CA ILE A 61 -30.80 11.71 -8.97
C ILE A 61 -32.26 12.12 -9.29
N GLU A 62 -32.49 12.68 -10.48
CA GLU A 62 -33.81 13.08 -10.97
C GLU A 62 -34.31 12.13 -12.06
N GLU A 63 -35.64 12.05 -12.22
CA GLU A 63 -36.28 11.27 -13.29
C GLU A 63 -36.04 11.90 -14.67
N ALA A 64 -35.78 11.07 -15.69
CA ALA A 64 -35.54 11.52 -17.06
C ALA A 64 -36.63 12.46 -17.59
N ARG A 65 -37.90 12.19 -17.25
CA ARG A 65 -39.06 12.99 -17.68
C ARG A 65 -38.92 14.49 -17.40
N GLU A 66 -38.23 14.86 -16.33
CA GLU A 66 -38.09 16.25 -15.90
C GLU A 66 -37.24 17.08 -16.87
N LEU A 67 -36.41 16.40 -17.68
CA LEU A 67 -35.57 17.03 -18.71
C LEU A 67 -36.18 16.99 -20.10
N ALA A 68 -37.43 16.57 -20.30
CA ALA A 68 -38.09 16.81 -21.58
C ALA A 68 -38.37 18.32 -21.76
N ASN A 69 -38.01 18.86 -22.93
CA ASN A 69 -38.24 20.28 -23.22
C ASN A 69 -39.73 20.64 -23.15
N LYS A 70 -40.06 21.65 -22.34
CA LYS A 70 -41.46 22.05 -22.07
C LYS A 70 -42.20 22.56 -23.31
N ASP A 71 -41.51 23.24 -24.23
CA ASP A 71 -42.14 23.78 -25.43
C ASP A 71 -42.37 22.68 -26.48
N SER A 72 -41.42 21.76 -26.65
CA SER A 72 -41.60 20.60 -27.52
C SER A 72 -42.74 19.71 -27.01
N ARG A 73 -42.77 19.45 -25.69
CA ARG A 73 -43.85 18.68 -25.05
C ARG A 73 -45.24 19.31 -25.29
N LYS A 74 -45.34 20.63 -25.17
CA LYS A 74 -46.60 21.35 -25.46
C LYS A 74 -47.00 21.28 -26.93
N GLN A 75 -46.04 21.33 -27.83
CA GLN A 75 -46.28 21.31 -29.27
C GLN A 75 -46.68 19.92 -29.77
N GLU A 76 -46.06 18.86 -29.25
CA GLU A 76 -46.24 17.48 -29.71
C GLU A 76 -47.31 16.71 -28.91
N GLY A 77 -47.64 17.18 -27.70
CA GLY A 77 -48.60 16.54 -26.80
C GLY A 77 -47.99 15.48 -25.86
N TYR A 78 -46.71 15.14 -26.05
CA TYR A 78 -45.94 14.22 -25.19
C TYR A 78 -44.48 14.69 -25.10
N GLY A 79 -43.77 14.34 -24.02
CA GLY A 79 -42.36 14.66 -23.87
C GLY A 79 -41.44 13.62 -24.49
N TRP A 80 -40.39 14.08 -25.15
CA TRP A 80 -39.30 13.21 -25.58
C TRP A 80 -38.02 14.03 -25.70
N PHE A 81 -36.89 13.35 -25.64
CA PHE A 81 -35.59 13.94 -25.95
C PHE A 81 -34.60 12.86 -26.38
N GLU A 82 -33.54 13.27 -27.08
CA GLU A 82 -32.46 12.40 -27.52
C GLU A 82 -31.11 13.06 -27.20
N THR A 83 -30.17 12.24 -26.73
CA THR A 83 -28.76 12.60 -26.62
C THR A 83 -27.96 11.61 -27.45
N LYS A 84 -26.97 12.12 -28.19
CA LYS A 84 -26.10 11.30 -29.02
C LYS A 84 -24.66 11.76 -28.89
N ILE A 85 -23.77 10.82 -28.60
CA ILE A 85 -22.34 11.07 -28.51
C ILE A 85 -21.63 10.18 -29.53
N ASP A 86 -20.86 10.80 -30.42
CA ASP A 86 -19.87 10.10 -31.24
C ASP A 86 -18.51 10.21 -30.54
N PHE A 87 -17.82 9.08 -30.38
CA PHE A 87 -16.53 9.01 -29.70
C PHE A 87 -15.68 7.87 -30.25
N HIS A 88 -14.37 7.93 -29.99
CA HIS A 88 -13.44 6.84 -30.25
C HIS A 88 -12.98 6.19 -28.94
N HIS A 89 -12.82 4.87 -28.96
CA HIS A 89 -12.14 4.14 -27.90
C HIS A 89 -11.16 3.12 -28.50
N ASP A 90 -9.88 3.30 -28.22
CA ASP A 90 -8.78 2.45 -28.75
C ASP A 90 -8.77 2.34 -30.28
N GLY A 91 -9.09 3.45 -30.95
CA GLY A 91 -9.12 3.55 -32.41
C GLY A 91 -10.40 3.04 -33.08
N ILE A 92 -11.33 2.47 -32.30
CA ILE A 92 -12.64 2.03 -32.79
C ILE A 92 -13.64 3.18 -32.63
N GLN A 93 -14.47 3.40 -33.65
CA GLN A 93 -15.49 4.45 -33.62
C GLN A 93 -16.78 3.93 -32.99
N TYR A 94 -17.35 4.71 -32.08
CA TYR A 94 -18.61 4.41 -31.43
C TYR A 94 -19.61 5.56 -31.59
N ARG A 95 -20.88 5.20 -31.62
CA ARG A 95 -22.01 6.14 -31.49
C ARG A 95 -22.96 5.64 -30.42
N LEU A 96 -23.11 6.42 -29.37
CA LEU A 96 -24.05 6.16 -28.29
C LEU A 96 -25.25 7.07 -28.45
N THR A 97 -26.44 6.49 -28.59
CA THR A 97 -27.71 7.21 -28.64
C THR A 97 -28.56 6.80 -27.44
N ARG A 98 -29.02 7.78 -26.66
CA ARG A 98 -30.05 7.57 -25.63
C ARG A 98 -31.26 8.45 -25.89
N ARG A 99 -32.44 7.85 -25.79
CA ARG A 99 -33.72 8.52 -26.05
C ARG A 99 -34.71 8.23 -24.93
N TYR A 100 -35.33 9.28 -24.43
CA TYR A 100 -36.51 9.19 -23.58
C TYR A 100 -37.75 9.56 -24.40
N ASP A 101 -38.84 8.80 -24.26
CA ASP A 101 -40.05 8.98 -25.06
C ASP A 101 -41.32 8.66 -24.25
N GLU A 102 -42.28 9.60 -24.23
CA GLU A 102 -43.60 9.47 -23.58
C GLU A 102 -44.77 9.24 -24.57
N SER A 103 -44.51 9.06 -25.87
CA SER A 103 -45.57 9.00 -26.91
C SER A 103 -46.56 7.85 -26.75
N GLN A 104 -46.16 6.75 -26.11
CA GLN A 104 -47.04 5.64 -25.73
C GLN A 104 -46.99 5.44 -24.22
N GLU A 105 -45.88 4.86 -23.75
CA GLU A 105 -45.53 4.72 -22.34
C GLU A 105 -44.12 5.29 -22.14
N PRO A 106 -43.87 5.99 -21.01
CA PRO A 106 -42.54 6.49 -20.67
C PRO A 106 -41.49 5.39 -20.74
N ARG A 107 -40.56 5.50 -21.68
CA ARG A 107 -39.46 4.54 -21.82
C ARG A 107 -38.16 5.23 -22.15
N GLU A 108 -37.07 4.59 -21.74
CA GLU A 108 -35.71 4.95 -22.09
C GLU A 108 -35.13 3.89 -23.02
N LEU A 109 -34.55 4.34 -24.12
CA LEU A 109 -33.90 3.52 -25.13
C LEU A 109 -32.42 3.88 -25.19
N MET A 110 -31.57 2.87 -25.26
CA MET A 110 -30.14 3.02 -25.43
C MET A 110 -29.68 2.16 -26.61
N LEU A 111 -28.90 2.76 -27.50
CA LEU A 111 -28.32 2.12 -28.67
C LEU A 111 -26.84 2.50 -28.77
N LEU A 112 -25.96 1.49 -28.75
CA LEU A 112 -24.55 1.67 -29.04
C LEU A 112 -24.23 1.05 -30.40
N GLU A 113 -23.66 1.85 -31.30
CA GLU A 113 -23.10 1.40 -32.56
C GLU A 113 -21.58 1.31 -32.44
N ARG A 114 -20.98 0.23 -32.95
CA ARG A 114 -19.53 0.03 -33.07
C ARG A 114 -19.16 -0.06 -34.55
N ASP A 115 -18.35 0.88 -35.05
CA ASP A 115 -18.02 1.04 -36.47
C ASP A 115 -19.28 1.06 -37.38
N GLY A 116 -20.34 1.72 -36.89
CA GLY A 116 -21.63 1.82 -37.59
C GLY A 116 -22.53 0.59 -37.49
N VAL A 117 -22.12 -0.47 -36.76
CA VAL A 117 -22.94 -1.66 -36.53
C VAL A 117 -23.60 -1.57 -35.15
N PRO A 118 -24.94 -1.61 -35.05
CA PRO A 118 -25.64 -1.60 -33.77
C PRO A 118 -25.37 -2.89 -32.97
N LEU A 119 -25.10 -2.74 -31.68
CA LEU A 119 -24.93 -3.85 -30.75
C LEU A 119 -26.25 -4.27 -30.11
N SER A 120 -26.31 -5.48 -29.57
CA SER A 120 -27.41 -5.91 -28.70
C SER A 120 -27.43 -5.05 -27.42
N GLN A 121 -28.54 -5.07 -26.68
CA GLN A 121 -28.63 -4.32 -25.42
C GLN A 121 -27.58 -4.79 -24.41
N ASP A 122 -27.47 -6.10 -24.19
CA ASP A 122 -26.48 -6.70 -23.27
C ASP A 122 -25.04 -6.36 -23.68
N ASP A 123 -24.72 -6.41 -24.97
CA ASP A 123 -23.38 -6.07 -25.46
C ASP A 123 -23.10 -4.57 -25.37
N SER A 124 -24.12 -3.73 -25.54
CA SER A 124 -24.02 -2.28 -25.39
C SER A 124 -23.69 -1.92 -23.94
N GLU A 125 -24.40 -2.50 -22.97
CA GLU A 125 -24.17 -2.28 -21.54
C GLU A 125 -22.78 -2.76 -21.11
N LYS A 126 -22.38 -3.98 -21.51
CA LYS A 126 -21.03 -4.51 -21.23
C LYS A 126 -19.94 -3.65 -21.86
N SER A 127 -20.11 -3.23 -23.11
CA SER A 127 -19.13 -2.39 -23.80
C SER A 127 -19.01 -1.03 -23.13
N LEU A 128 -20.12 -0.38 -22.76
CA LEU A 128 -20.08 0.89 -22.03
C LEU A 128 -19.44 0.75 -20.66
N GLN A 129 -19.71 -0.33 -19.93
CA GLN A 129 -19.10 -0.56 -18.61
C GLN A 129 -17.57 -0.72 -18.68
N VAL A 130 -17.04 -1.15 -19.82
CA VAL A 130 -15.59 -1.20 -20.08
C VAL A 130 -15.05 0.16 -20.51
N ILE A 131 -15.75 0.86 -21.40
CA ILE A 131 -15.29 2.13 -22.01
C ILE A 131 -15.39 3.30 -21.02
N ALA A 132 -16.52 3.42 -20.32
CA ALA A 132 -16.84 4.48 -19.38
C ALA A 132 -17.62 3.87 -18.19
N PRO A 133 -16.93 3.21 -17.23
CA PRO A 133 -17.59 2.65 -16.05
C PRO A 133 -18.26 3.73 -15.20
N ASP A 134 -19.48 3.46 -14.72
CA ASP A 134 -20.24 4.40 -13.89
C ASP A 134 -19.52 4.79 -12.59
N SER A 135 -18.77 3.84 -11.99
CA SER A 135 -17.98 4.05 -10.77
C SER A 135 -16.85 5.07 -10.93
N VAL A 136 -16.51 5.44 -12.17
CA VAL A 136 -15.44 6.41 -12.45
C VAL A 136 -15.99 7.68 -13.12
N SER A 137 -17.31 7.82 -13.19
CA SER A 137 -17.99 8.92 -13.88
C SER A 137 -17.56 10.30 -13.38
N GLN A 138 -17.36 10.45 -12.08
CA GLN A 138 -16.91 11.68 -11.42
C GLN A 138 -15.52 12.18 -11.83
N PHE A 139 -14.68 11.32 -12.44
CA PHE A 139 -13.38 11.72 -12.97
C PHE A 139 -13.48 12.23 -14.41
N PHE A 140 -14.56 11.89 -15.12
CA PHE A 140 -14.88 12.41 -16.46
C PHE A 140 -15.82 13.62 -16.40
N LEU A 141 -16.71 13.65 -15.42
CA LEU A 141 -17.75 14.65 -15.23
C LEU A 141 -17.55 15.32 -13.87
N PHE A 142 -16.87 16.45 -13.88
CA PHE A 142 -16.55 17.23 -12.70
C PHE A 142 -17.52 18.39 -12.56
N ASP A 143 -18.18 18.49 -11.40
CA ASP A 143 -19.05 19.60 -11.03
C ASP A 143 -18.61 20.23 -9.70
N GLY A 144 -19.11 21.43 -9.39
CA GLY A 144 -18.76 22.14 -8.17
C GLY A 144 -19.24 21.47 -6.86
N GLU A 145 -20.14 20.48 -6.92
CA GLU A 145 -20.59 19.73 -5.74
C GLU A 145 -19.58 18.63 -5.37
N LEU A 146 -18.96 17.99 -6.37
CA LEU A 146 -17.89 17.01 -6.20
C LEU A 146 -16.71 17.51 -5.36
N LEU A 147 -16.43 18.82 -5.36
CA LEU A 147 -15.38 19.41 -4.53
C LEU A 147 -15.50 19.05 -3.05
N ARG A 148 -16.73 19.04 -2.51
CA ARG A 148 -16.96 18.68 -1.10
C ARG A 148 -16.60 17.23 -0.83
N GLN A 149 -16.91 16.33 -1.76
CA GLN A 149 -16.56 14.91 -1.61
C GLN A 149 -15.03 14.72 -1.59
N TYR A 150 -14.28 15.52 -2.35
CA TYR A 150 -12.82 15.49 -2.29
C TYR A 150 -12.24 16.10 -1.01
N GLU A 151 -12.92 17.10 -0.41
CA GLU A 151 -12.59 17.62 0.93
C GLU A 151 -12.77 16.50 1.98
N ASP A 152 -13.85 15.75 1.87
CA ASP A 152 -14.22 14.65 2.77
C ASP A 152 -13.26 13.45 2.72
N LEU A 153 -12.37 13.33 1.73
CA LEU A 153 -11.32 12.29 1.71
C LEU A 153 -10.32 12.41 2.86
N LEU A 154 -10.23 13.58 3.47
CA LEU A 154 -9.41 13.80 4.67
C LEU A 154 -10.16 13.47 5.95
N ASP A 155 -11.50 13.44 5.90
CA ASP A 155 -12.34 13.09 7.01
C ASP A 155 -12.48 11.57 7.08
N LYS A 156 -12.06 11.00 8.21
CA LYS A 156 -12.10 9.54 8.40
C LYS A 156 -13.53 9.04 8.65
N ASP A 157 -14.45 9.94 9.00
CA ASP A 157 -15.82 9.60 9.37
C ASP A 157 -16.82 9.91 8.25
N SER A 158 -16.38 10.51 7.14
CA SER A 158 -17.25 10.75 5.98
C SER A 158 -17.53 9.47 5.19
N GLU A 159 -18.82 9.10 5.12
CA GLU A 159 -19.30 8.04 4.21
C GLU A 159 -19.03 8.39 2.74
N ASP A 160 -19.17 9.66 2.37
CA ASP A 160 -18.90 10.16 1.02
C ASP A 160 -17.40 10.04 0.68
N GLY A 161 -16.52 10.32 1.66
CA GLY A 161 -15.08 10.09 1.53
C GLY A 161 -14.73 8.62 1.31
N ALA A 162 -15.34 7.69 2.05
CA ALA A 162 -15.14 6.25 1.87
C ALA A 162 -15.65 5.75 0.50
N ALA A 163 -16.80 6.25 0.03
CA ALA A 163 -17.33 5.93 -1.29
C ALA A 163 -16.41 6.45 -2.41
N LEU A 164 -15.83 7.64 -2.24
CA LEU A 164 -14.87 8.23 -3.17
C LEU A 164 -13.54 7.46 -3.17
N GLU A 165 -13.02 7.05 -2.01
CA GLU A 165 -11.85 6.19 -1.90
C GLU A 165 -12.01 4.91 -2.73
N GLN A 166 -13.11 4.17 -2.54
CA GLN A 166 -13.39 2.95 -3.33
C GLN A 166 -13.48 3.23 -4.83
N SER A 167 -14.02 4.38 -5.21
CA SER A 167 -14.12 4.79 -6.61
C SER A 167 -12.73 5.10 -7.19
N ILE A 168 -11.84 5.74 -6.41
CA ILE A 168 -10.43 5.96 -6.79
C ILE A 168 -9.70 4.62 -6.96
N GLU A 169 -9.87 3.67 -6.04
CA GLU A 169 -9.24 2.35 -6.15
C GLU A 169 -9.68 1.61 -7.42
N ARG A 170 -10.96 1.70 -7.77
CA ARG A 170 -11.50 1.16 -9.04
C ARG A 170 -10.88 1.82 -10.26
N VAL A 171 -10.73 3.15 -10.28
CA VAL A 171 -10.04 3.88 -11.37
C VAL A 171 -8.60 3.40 -11.56
N LEU A 172 -7.90 3.20 -10.44
CA LEU A 172 -6.52 2.74 -10.43
C LEU A 172 -6.37 1.25 -10.77
N GLY A 173 -7.49 0.52 -10.85
CA GLY A 173 -7.53 -0.91 -11.19
C GLY A 173 -7.08 -1.82 -10.05
N LEU A 174 -7.14 -1.37 -8.80
CA LEU A 174 -6.77 -2.18 -7.63
C LEU A 174 -7.64 -3.42 -7.41
N PRO A 175 -8.98 -3.38 -7.64
CA PRO A 175 -9.83 -4.56 -7.46
C PRO A 175 -9.42 -5.74 -8.34
N ILE A 176 -8.74 -5.51 -9.46
CA ILE A 176 -8.25 -6.59 -10.33
C ILE A 176 -7.22 -7.46 -9.57
N VAL A 177 -6.38 -6.84 -8.74
CA VAL A 177 -5.34 -7.53 -7.99
C VAL A 177 -5.94 -8.24 -6.77
N ASP A 178 -6.93 -7.62 -6.10
CA ASP A 178 -7.66 -8.26 -5.01
C ASP A 178 -8.46 -9.48 -5.50
N ASN A 179 -9.13 -9.35 -6.66
CA ASN A 179 -9.83 -10.46 -7.30
C ASN A 179 -8.86 -11.56 -7.73
N ALA A 180 -7.69 -11.22 -8.28
CA ALA A 180 -6.68 -12.20 -8.63
C ALA A 180 -6.19 -12.99 -7.40
N ARG A 181 -6.02 -12.34 -6.25
CA ARG A 181 -5.72 -13.02 -4.98
C ARG A 181 -6.84 -13.99 -4.57
N ALA A 182 -8.08 -13.55 -4.63
CA ALA A 182 -9.25 -14.37 -4.31
C ALA A 182 -9.38 -15.58 -5.26
N ASP A 183 -9.19 -15.38 -6.56
CA ASP A 183 -9.20 -16.44 -7.58
C ASP A 183 -8.10 -17.47 -7.32
N VAL A 184 -6.89 -17.02 -6.97
CA VAL A 184 -5.79 -17.93 -6.63
C VAL A 184 -6.09 -18.71 -5.35
N ALA A 185 -6.64 -18.07 -4.33
CA ALA A 185 -7.06 -18.76 -3.10
C ALA A 185 -8.14 -19.83 -3.38
N PHE A 186 -9.11 -19.50 -4.24
CA PHE A 186 -10.13 -20.46 -4.69
C PHE A 186 -9.50 -21.65 -5.42
N VAL A 187 -8.56 -21.40 -6.34
CA VAL A 187 -7.82 -22.47 -7.05
C VAL A 187 -7.03 -23.33 -6.07
N GLN A 188 -6.33 -22.73 -5.11
CA GLN A 188 -5.59 -23.47 -4.08
C GLN A 188 -6.51 -24.40 -3.28
N GLN A 189 -7.66 -23.89 -2.85
CA GLN A 189 -8.62 -24.68 -2.09
C GLN A 189 -9.17 -25.85 -2.93
N ALA A 190 -9.50 -25.60 -4.19
CA ALA A 190 -9.98 -26.63 -5.10
C ALA A 190 -8.92 -27.73 -5.36
N VAL A 191 -7.66 -27.33 -5.58
CA VAL A 191 -6.54 -28.25 -5.80
C VAL A 191 -6.23 -29.04 -4.53
N GLY A 192 -6.25 -28.41 -3.35
CA GLY A 192 -6.06 -29.08 -2.06
C GLY A 192 -7.12 -30.16 -1.82
N LYS A 193 -8.39 -29.88 -2.10
CA LYS A 193 -9.49 -30.86 -2.03
C LYS A 193 -9.26 -32.05 -2.97
N GLN A 194 -8.81 -31.80 -4.21
CA GLN A 194 -8.52 -32.84 -5.19
C GLN A 194 -7.32 -33.72 -4.78
N LEU A 195 -6.26 -33.11 -4.24
CA LEU A 195 -5.11 -33.82 -3.69
C LEU A 195 -5.51 -34.69 -2.49
N ASN A 196 -6.27 -34.15 -1.55
CA ASN A 196 -6.76 -34.90 -0.39
C ASN A 196 -7.65 -36.08 -0.80
N ALA A 197 -8.50 -35.91 -1.82
CA ALA A 197 -9.29 -37.01 -2.36
C ALA A 197 -8.42 -38.12 -2.99
N GLN A 198 -7.35 -37.75 -3.72
CA GLN A 198 -6.39 -38.74 -4.24
C GLN A 198 -5.65 -39.46 -3.12
N TYR A 199 -5.16 -38.74 -2.10
CA TYR A 199 -4.51 -39.36 -0.95
C TYR A 199 -5.47 -40.22 -0.13
N ALA A 200 -6.76 -39.87 -0.05
CA ALA A 200 -7.78 -40.65 0.66
C ALA A 200 -8.16 -41.97 -0.05
N ALA A 201 -7.97 -42.04 -1.38
CA ALA A 201 -8.21 -43.24 -2.16
C ALA A 201 -7.24 -44.39 -1.80
N HIS A 202 -6.05 -44.06 -1.30
CA HIS A 202 -5.02 -45.03 -0.92
C HIS A 202 -5.11 -45.39 0.58
N ALA A 203 -5.12 -46.69 0.88
CA ALA A 203 -5.35 -47.20 2.24
C ALA A 203 -4.30 -46.74 3.27
N GLU A 204 -3.04 -46.59 2.86
CA GLU A 204 -1.93 -46.17 3.72
C GLU A 204 -1.97 -44.67 4.07
N THR A 205 -2.45 -43.82 3.16
CA THR A 205 -2.48 -42.36 3.33
C THR A 205 -3.85 -41.82 3.75
N ARG A 206 -4.92 -42.64 3.74
CA ARG A 206 -6.29 -42.21 4.04
C ARG A 206 -6.45 -41.50 5.38
N ARG A 207 -5.83 -42.01 6.44
CA ARG A 207 -5.91 -41.38 7.77
C ARG A 207 -5.23 -40.01 7.80
N MET A 208 -4.12 -39.87 7.08
CA MET A 208 -3.37 -38.60 7.01
C MET A 208 -4.07 -37.58 6.11
N ALA A 209 -4.69 -38.01 5.00
CA ALA A 209 -5.48 -37.16 4.13
C ALA A 209 -6.73 -36.60 4.84
N LEU A 210 -7.40 -37.44 5.65
CA LEU A 210 -8.52 -37.00 6.48
C LEU A 210 -8.05 -35.97 7.53
N ALA A 211 -6.92 -36.23 8.19
CA ALA A 211 -6.33 -35.31 9.16
C ALA A 211 -5.88 -33.97 8.52
N GLU A 212 -5.36 -33.99 7.29
CA GLU A 212 -5.05 -32.76 6.54
C GLU A 212 -6.33 -31.98 6.21
N SER A 213 -7.40 -32.66 5.78
CA SER A 213 -8.68 -32.01 5.51
C SER A 213 -9.29 -31.37 6.76
N GLU A 214 -9.25 -32.07 7.90
CA GLU A 214 -9.72 -31.55 9.19
C GLU A 214 -8.89 -30.35 9.63
N ALA A 215 -7.56 -30.41 9.50
CA ALA A 215 -6.67 -29.29 9.82
C ALA A 215 -6.93 -28.08 8.90
N GLN A 216 -7.21 -28.32 7.62
CA GLN A 216 -7.58 -27.28 6.66
C GLN A 216 -8.91 -26.60 7.03
N GLU A 217 -9.92 -27.35 7.47
CA GLU A 217 -11.20 -26.78 7.96
C GLU A 217 -11.04 -26.01 9.28
N ILE A 218 -10.10 -26.41 10.14
CA ILE A 218 -9.74 -25.65 11.35
C ILE A 218 -9.08 -24.34 10.94
N ARG A 219 -8.16 -24.36 9.95
CA ARG A 219 -7.51 -23.16 9.43
C ARG A 219 -8.52 -22.15 8.88
N GLU A 220 -9.44 -22.60 8.03
CA GLU A 220 -10.47 -21.74 7.44
C GLU A 220 -11.36 -21.08 8.53
N ARG A 221 -11.68 -21.81 9.60
CA ARG A 221 -12.42 -21.26 10.76
C ARG A 221 -11.61 -20.24 11.56
N LEU A 222 -10.31 -20.47 11.72
CA LEU A 222 -9.41 -19.54 12.40
C LEU A 222 -9.23 -18.26 11.59
N GLU A 223 -9.04 -18.37 10.27
CA GLU A 223 -8.96 -17.22 9.34
C GLU A 223 -10.25 -16.37 9.40
N ALA A 224 -11.43 -16.99 9.31
CA ALA A 224 -12.70 -16.28 9.44
C ALA A 224 -12.87 -15.61 10.82
N SER A 225 -12.47 -16.32 11.90
CA SER A 225 -12.50 -15.76 13.25
C SER A 225 -11.54 -14.57 13.40
N GLN A 226 -10.37 -14.57 12.76
CA GLN A 226 -9.46 -13.42 12.78
C GLN A 226 -10.08 -12.22 12.09
N GLU A 227 -10.64 -12.41 10.89
CA GLU A 227 -11.30 -11.34 10.13
C GLU A 227 -12.46 -10.72 10.93
N GLU A 228 -13.27 -11.53 11.61
CA GLU A 228 -14.32 -11.05 12.52
C GLU A 228 -13.76 -10.21 13.67
N ILE A 229 -12.66 -10.66 14.30
CA ILE A 229 -12.02 -9.93 15.42
C ILE A 229 -11.42 -8.62 14.93
N GLU A 230 -10.77 -8.59 13.77
CA GLU A 230 -10.21 -7.38 13.16
C GLU A 230 -11.30 -6.36 12.84
N ASN A 231 -12.42 -6.79 12.26
CA ASN A 231 -13.58 -5.94 12.01
C ASN A 231 -14.15 -5.33 13.31
N LEU A 232 -14.21 -6.13 14.39
CA LEU A 232 -14.63 -5.62 15.71
C LEU A 232 -13.66 -4.58 16.25
N ILE A 233 -12.35 -4.81 16.15
CA ILE A 233 -11.31 -3.85 16.57
C ILE A 233 -11.44 -2.54 15.79
N ASP A 234 -11.59 -2.60 14.46
CA ASP A 234 -11.74 -1.42 13.63
C ASP A 234 -13.01 -0.62 13.98
N SER A 235 -14.13 -1.33 14.20
CA SER A 235 -15.40 -0.70 14.61
C SER A 235 -15.30 0.01 15.97
N ASP A 236 -14.64 -0.61 16.96
CA ASP A 236 -14.45 0.00 18.28
C ASP A 236 -13.43 1.15 18.22
N LYS A 237 -12.38 1.06 17.40
CA LYS A 237 -11.41 2.16 17.18
C LYS A 237 -12.06 3.38 16.52
N LYS A 238 -12.91 3.19 15.51
CA LYS A 238 -13.73 4.24 14.91
C LYS A 238 -14.60 4.92 15.97
N ARG A 239 -15.31 4.13 16.78
CA ARG A 239 -16.15 4.67 17.85
C ARG A 239 -15.35 5.45 18.92
N ILE A 240 -14.13 5.02 19.23
CA ILE A 240 -13.24 5.77 20.14
C ILE A 240 -12.86 7.13 19.55
N ALA A 241 -12.54 7.19 18.25
CA ALA A 241 -12.20 8.43 17.57
C ALA A 241 -13.39 9.43 17.60
N GLU A 242 -14.60 8.97 17.27
CA GLU A 242 -15.82 9.78 17.37
C GLU A 242 -16.04 10.33 18.79
N LEU A 243 -15.77 9.52 19.81
CA LEU A 243 -15.89 9.94 21.21
C LEU A 243 -14.80 10.94 21.59
N ASP A 244 -13.58 10.76 21.10
CA ASP A 244 -12.46 11.69 21.30
C ASP A 244 -12.76 13.07 20.72
N ASP A 245 -13.32 13.17 19.52
CA ASP A 245 -13.70 14.46 18.93
C ASP A 245 -14.77 15.18 19.73
N ARG A 246 -15.78 14.45 20.20
CA ARG A 246 -16.83 15.01 21.08
C ARG A 246 -16.28 15.44 22.44
N ILE A 247 -15.22 14.80 22.93
CA ILE A 247 -14.54 15.21 24.18
C ILE A 247 -13.65 16.44 23.93
N ARG A 248 -13.03 16.57 22.74
CA ARG A 248 -12.20 17.73 22.36
C ARG A 248 -12.97 19.04 22.27
N GLU A 249 -14.28 19.02 22.01
CA GLU A 249 -15.15 20.20 22.08
C GLU A 249 -15.10 20.92 23.45
N HIS A 250 -14.60 20.24 24.49
CA HIS A 250 -14.36 20.80 25.81
C HIS A 250 -12.88 21.18 26.02
N SER A 251 -12.60 22.46 26.32
CA SER A 251 -11.22 23.03 26.47
C SER A 251 -10.25 22.31 27.42
N LYS A 252 -10.74 21.55 28.41
CA LYS A 252 -9.90 20.71 29.29
C LYS A 252 -9.76 19.27 28.81
N GLY A 253 -10.77 18.77 28.08
CA GLY A 253 -10.70 17.49 27.37
C GLY A 253 -9.65 17.53 26.28
N GLU A 254 -9.58 18.63 25.53
CA GLU A 254 -8.55 18.90 24.51
C GLU A 254 -7.12 18.75 25.07
N ARG A 255 -6.82 19.36 26.24
CA ARG A 255 -5.48 19.28 26.84
C ARG A 255 -5.10 17.88 27.30
N LEU A 256 -6.04 17.16 27.91
CA LEU A 256 -5.80 15.80 28.42
C LEU A 256 -5.72 14.79 27.28
N LEU A 257 -6.54 14.94 26.24
CA LEU A 257 -6.46 14.13 25.02
C LEU A 257 -5.18 14.41 24.23
N GLY A 258 -4.77 15.67 24.05
CA GLY A 258 -3.49 16.00 23.43
C GLY A 258 -2.29 15.43 24.18
N ARG A 259 -2.34 15.40 25.53
CA ARG A 259 -1.32 14.73 26.33
C ARG A 259 -1.36 13.20 26.15
N LEU A 260 -2.55 12.60 26.10
CA LEU A 260 -2.70 11.17 25.83
C LEU A 260 -2.18 10.78 24.45
N GLU A 261 -2.43 11.59 23.42
CA GLU A 261 -1.91 11.38 22.07
C GLU A 261 -0.38 11.41 22.05
N SER A 262 0.22 12.41 22.71
CA SER A 262 1.67 12.50 22.86
C SER A 262 2.25 11.27 23.59
N LEU A 263 1.62 10.85 24.70
CA LEU A 263 2.06 9.68 25.46
C LEU A 263 1.88 8.38 24.67
N ASN A 264 0.77 8.21 23.93
CA ASN A 264 0.54 7.05 23.08
C ASN A 264 1.53 6.99 21.91
N SER A 265 1.86 8.13 21.30
CA SER A 265 2.91 8.22 20.28
C SER A 265 4.28 7.85 20.85
N HIS A 266 4.59 8.30 22.06
CA HIS A 266 5.84 7.93 22.73
C HIS A 266 5.86 6.44 23.08
N LEU A 267 4.75 5.87 23.55
CA LEU A 267 4.63 4.45 23.84
C LEU A 267 4.83 3.58 22.59
N LEU A 268 4.34 4.02 21.43
CA LEU A 268 4.56 3.33 20.15
C LEU A 268 6.04 3.32 19.76
N ASP A 269 6.75 4.46 19.91
CA ASP A 269 8.18 4.52 19.67
C ASP A 269 8.97 3.60 20.62
N LEU A 270 8.61 3.61 21.91
CA LEU A 270 9.24 2.74 22.91
C LEU A 270 9.02 1.25 22.62
N LYS A 271 7.82 0.86 22.19
CA LYS A 271 7.53 -0.53 21.78
C LYS A 271 8.36 -0.95 20.57
N ARG A 272 8.49 -0.09 19.56
CA ARG A 272 9.36 -0.35 18.40
C ARG A 272 10.81 -0.54 18.83
N ARG A 273 11.32 0.35 19.70
CA ARG A 273 12.67 0.22 20.29
C ARG A 273 12.84 -1.06 21.11
N GLU A 274 11.79 -1.51 21.81
CA GLU A 274 11.79 -2.79 22.54
C GLU A 274 11.94 -3.97 21.58
N GLU A 275 11.18 -3.99 20.48
CA GLU A 275 11.27 -5.04 19.45
C GLU A 275 12.64 -5.08 18.79
N GLU A 276 13.20 -3.92 18.43
CA GLU A 276 14.56 -3.81 17.87
C GLU A 276 15.62 -4.33 18.87
N ALA A 277 15.52 -3.95 20.14
CA ALA A 277 16.44 -4.39 21.18
C ALA A 277 16.30 -5.90 21.48
N ALA A 278 15.07 -6.43 21.49
CA ALA A 278 14.80 -7.84 21.66
C ALA A 278 15.30 -8.67 20.46
N GLY A 279 15.12 -8.18 19.24
CA GLY A 279 15.66 -8.79 18.02
C GLY A 279 17.19 -8.83 18.03
N ALA A 280 17.84 -7.73 18.41
CA ALA A 280 19.30 -7.67 18.55
C ALA A 280 19.83 -8.66 19.61
N LEU A 281 19.10 -8.84 20.72
CA LEU A 281 19.45 -9.84 21.74
C LEU A 281 19.20 -11.28 21.24
N SER A 282 18.12 -11.51 20.50
CA SER A 282 17.79 -12.80 19.90
C SER A 282 18.84 -13.26 18.88
N ALA A 283 19.38 -12.34 18.07
CA ALA A 283 20.47 -12.64 17.14
C ALA A 283 21.75 -13.15 17.85
N LEU A 284 21.97 -12.72 19.10
CA LEU A 284 23.09 -13.19 19.93
C LEU A 284 22.78 -14.50 20.67
N SER A 285 21.52 -14.96 20.64
CA SER A 285 21.06 -16.09 21.47
C SER A 285 21.62 -17.45 21.05
N GLY A 286 21.90 -17.64 19.76
CA GLY A 286 22.47 -18.89 19.23
C GLY A 286 23.83 -19.26 19.83
N ASP A 287 24.55 -18.28 20.38
CA ASP A 287 25.88 -18.44 20.97
C ASP A 287 25.88 -18.30 22.52
N LEU A 288 24.74 -18.07 23.15
CA LEU A 288 24.62 -17.90 24.62
C LEU A 288 25.12 -19.12 25.39
N TRP A 289 24.96 -20.33 24.86
CA TRP A 289 25.46 -21.56 25.48
C TRP A 289 26.99 -21.56 25.65
N LYS A 290 27.72 -20.82 24.81
CA LYS A 290 29.18 -20.65 24.93
C LYS A 290 29.53 -19.86 26.20
N ALA A 291 28.66 -18.94 26.64
CA ALA A 291 28.88 -18.15 27.86
C ALA A 291 28.89 -19.02 29.12
N VAL A 292 28.06 -20.06 29.18
CA VAL A 292 28.03 -21.03 30.29
C VAL A 292 29.36 -21.79 30.37
N LEU A 293 29.95 -22.09 29.21
CA LEU A 293 31.21 -22.81 29.11
C LEU A 293 32.45 -21.92 29.18
N ALA A 294 32.29 -20.59 29.16
CA ALA A 294 33.37 -19.63 29.03
C ALA A 294 34.48 -19.81 30.07
N ARG A 295 34.11 -19.99 31.34
CA ARG A 295 35.07 -20.20 32.43
C ARG A 295 35.85 -21.50 32.25
N SER A 296 35.14 -22.61 32.06
CA SER A 296 35.75 -23.94 31.88
C SER A 296 36.59 -24.01 30.61
N ALA A 297 36.17 -23.35 29.54
CA ALA A 297 36.90 -23.24 28.28
C ALA A 297 38.18 -22.41 28.45
N ALA A 298 38.13 -21.28 29.17
CA ALA A 298 39.29 -20.46 29.48
C ALA A 298 40.31 -21.20 30.35
N GLU A 299 39.87 -21.90 31.41
CA GLU A 299 40.73 -22.74 32.24
C GLU A 299 41.39 -23.85 31.41
N ARG A 300 40.63 -24.49 30.50
CA ARG A 300 41.18 -25.54 29.63
C ARG A 300 42.11 -25.01 28.55
N LEU A 301 41.84 -23.81 28.01
CA LEU A 301 42.72 -23.12 27.07
C LEU A 301 44.05 -22.80 27.72
N ALA A 302 44.05 -22.25 28.93
CA ALA A 302 45.29 -21.97 29.68
C ALA A 302 46.12 -23.25 29.92
N ALA A 303 45.46 -24.36 30.26
CA ALA A 303 46.14 -25.65 30.40
C ALA A 303 46.73 -26.17 29.09
N LEU A 304 46.01 -26.02 27.97
CA LEU A 304 46.49 -26.40 26.64
C LEU A 304 47.61 -25.48 26.13
N ASP A 305 47.59 -24.19 26.46
CA ASP A 305 48.67 -23.26 26.14
C ASP A 305 49.94 -23.65 26.89
N ALA A 306 49.84 -23.98 28.18
CA ALA A 306 50.97 -24.48 28.97
C ALA A 306 51.51 -25.83 28.42
N GLU A 307 50.61 -26.77 28.08
CA GLU A 307 50.99 -28.03 27.43
C GLU A 307 51.66 -27.78 26.08
N GLY A 308 51.13 -26.88 25.27
CA GLY A 308 51.69 -26.49 23.97
C GLY A 308 53.12 -25.95 24.09
N ILE A 309 53.35 -25.04 25.04
CA ILE A 309 54.69 -24.49 25.32
C ILE A 309 55.67 -25.61 25.72
N SER A 310 55.23 -26.55 26.57
CA SER A 310 56.05 -27.71 26.97
C SER A 310 56.43 -28.57 25.77
N VAL A 311 55.45 -28.94 24.93
CA VAL A 311 55.68 -29.78 23.75
C VAL A 311 56.56 -29.08 22.72
N GLU A 312 56.40 -27.77 22.52
CA GLU A 312 57.27 -26.98 21.65
C GLU A 312 58.71 -26.91 22.17
N THR A 313 58.89 -26.87 23.50
CA THR A 313 60.21 -26.91 24.13
C THR A 313 60.88 -28.27 23.90
N GLU A 314 60.16 -29.37 24.16
CA GLU A 314 60.65 -30.72 23.87
C GLU A 314 61.00 -30.91 22.38
N MET A 315 60.23 -30.31 21.47
CA MET A 315 60.51 -30.37 20.04
C MET A 315 61.80 -29.60 19.69
N ARG A 316 62.06 -28.46 20.33
CA ARG A 316 63.31 -27.71 20.18
C ARG A 316 64.49 -28.50 20.72
N ASP A 317 64.35 -29.11 21.90
CA ASP A 317 65.40 -29.91 22.52
C ASP A 317 65.73 -31.14 21.66
N ALA A 318 64.71 -31.86 21.17
CA ALA A 318 64.91 -32.97 20.24
C ALA A 318 65.59 -32.53 18.92
N ALA A 319 65.27 -31.34 18.42
CA ALA A 319 65.92 -30.78 17.23
C ALA A 319 67.38 -30.34 17.50
N ALA A 320 67.69 -29.87 18.71
CA ALA A 320 69.05 -29.57 19.16
C ALA A 320 69.87 -30.87 19.28
N SER A 321 69.33 -31.89 19.96
CA SER A 321 69.97 -33.21 20.08
C SER A 321 70.24 -33.86 18.73
N PHE A 322 69.31 -33.75 17.76
CA PHE A 322 69.53 -34.25 16.40
C PHE A 322 70.67 -33.52 15.68
N ARG A 323 70.77 -32.19 15.86
CA ARG A 323 71.84 -31.37 15.29
C ARG A 323 73.19 -31.73 15.89
N ASP A 324 73.24 -31.86 17.21
CA ASP A 324 74.47 -32.19 17.95
C ASP A 324 74.94 -33.61 17.60
N LEU A 325 74.02 -34.57 17.48
CA LEU A 325 74.31 -35.93 17.03
C LEU A 325 74.87 -35.94 15.60
N SER A 326 74.28 -35.15 14.69
CA SER A 326 74.76 -35.05 13.30
C SER A 326 76.17 -34.47 13.26
N HIS A 327 76.44 -33.43 14.05
CA HIS A 327 77.78 -32.80 14.14
C HIS A 327 78.82 -33.77 14.70
N LEU A 328 78.52 -34.49 15.78
CA LEU A 328 79.45 -35.46 16.40
C LEU A 328 79.77 -36.67 15.50
N ARG A 329 78.92 -36.96 14.50
CA ARG A 329 79.18 -37.99 13.48
C ARG A 329 80.11 -37.49 12.36
N GLU A 330 80.09 -36.20 12.06
CA GLU A 330 80.80 -35.60 10.92
C GLU A 330 82.11 -34.89 11.31
N ALA A 331 82.23 -34.44 12.57
CA ALA A 331 83.34 -33.65 13.05
C ALA A 331 83.90 -34.16 14.39
N GLU A 332 85.16 -33.82 14.68
CA GLU A 332 85.85 -34.23 15.91
C GLU A 332 85.78 -33.18 17.03
N ASP A 333 85.16 -32.03 16.78
CA ASP A 333 84.99 -30.92 17.71
C ASP A 333 83.58 -30.87 18.33
N CYS A 334 83.47 -30.26 19.50
CA CYS A 334 82.18 -30.06 20.17
C CYS A 334 81.30 -29.05 19.41
N PRO A 335 80.01 -29.34 19.14
CA PRO A 335 79.12 -28.43 18.39
C PRO A 335 78.88 -27.08 19.08
N VAL A 336 79.07 -27.00 20.42
CA VAL A 336 78.82 -25.79 21.22
C VAL A 336 80.09 -24.97 21.42
N CYS A 337 81.19 -25.60 21.89
CA CYS A 337 82.40 -24.88 22.28
C CYS A 337 83.59 -25.06 21.32
N ARG A 338 83.43 -25.84 20.24
CA ARG A 338 84.42 -26.04 19.16
C ARG A 338 85.77 -26.59 19.61
N ARG A 339 85.83 -27.26 20.76
CA ARG A 339 87.03 -27.93 21.26
C ARG A 339 86.99 -29.41 20.88
N ASP A 340 88.15 -29.99 20.55
CA ASP A 340 88.27 -31.41 20.22
C ASP A 340 87.69 -32.31 21.31
N VAL A 341 86.91 -33.30 20.89
CA VAL A 341 86.25 -34.30 21.73
C VAL A 341 86.98 -35.65 21.59
N PRO A 342 87.58 -36.17 22.67
CA PRO A 342 88.24 -37.47 22.66
C PRO A 342 87.32 -38.59 22.15
N ALA A 343 87.86 -39.53 21.37
CA ALA A 343 87.07 -40.56 20.68
C ALA A 343 86.18 -41.41 21.61
N ALA A 344 86.65 -41.73 22.83
CA ALA A 344 85.86 -42.47 23.81
C ALA A 344 84.61 -41.70 24.27
N LEU A 345 84.78 -40.42 24.62
CA LEU A 345 83.68 -39.54 25.05
C LEU A 345 82.72 -39.23 23.88
N ARG A 346 83.26 -39.09 22.67
CA ARG A 346 82.47 -38.90 21.45
C ARG A 346 81.54 -40.09 21.22
N SER A 347 82.06 -41.31 21.34
CA SER A 347 81.27 -42.53 21.19
C SER A 347 80.16 -42.65 22.23
N GLU A 348 80.45 -42.26 23.48
CA GLU A 348 79.48 -42.25 24.58
C GLU A 348 78.35 -41.24 24.32
N LEU A 349 78.68 -39.98 24.00
CA LEU A 349 77.71 -38.93 23.68
C LEU A 349 76.86 -39.27 22.44
N THR A 350 77.46 -39.87 21.41
CA THR A 350 76.74 -40.28 20.20
C THR A 350 75.72 -41.38 20.55
N HIS A 351 76.10 -42.34 21.38
CA HIS A 351 75.21 -43.41 21.82
C HIS A 351 74.06 -42.89 22.70
N GLU A 352 74.34 -41.98 23.64
CA GLU A 352 73.31 -41.33 24.46
C GLU A 352 72.33 -40.53 23.59
N LEU A 353 72.82 -39.72 22.65
CA LEU A 353 71.97 -38.92 21.77
C LEU A 353 71.17 -39.78 20.77
N GLU A 354 71.73 -40.88 20.27
CA GLU A 354 71.00 -41.83 19.39
C GLU A 354 69.77 -42.42 20.06
N THR A 355 69.85 -42.73 21.36
CA THR A 355 68.68 -43.20 22.12
C THR A 355 67.60 -42.12 22.27
N PHE A 356 68.01 -40.85 22.35
CA PHE A 356 67.12 -39.70 22.50
C PHE A 356 66.47 -39.22 21.19
N VAL A 357 67.13 -39.47 20.05
CA VAL A 357 66.82 -38.87 18.74
C VAL A 357 66.04 -39.83 17.81
N SER A 358 65.58 -40.98 18.31
CA SER A 358 64.83 -41.95 17.50
C SER A 358 63.69 -41.29 16.69
N SER A 359 63.54 -41.70 15.43
CA SER A 359 62.52 -41.14 14.53
C SER A 359 61.10 -41.27 15.10
N THR A 360 60.85 -42.36 15.83
CA THR A 360 59.62 -42.63 16.58
C THR A 360 59.35 -41.62 17.69
N HIS A 361 60.38 -41.11 18.38
CA HIS A 361 60.21 -40.10 19.43
C HIS A 361 59.83 -38.74 18.84
N ARG A 362 60.43 -38.35 17.72
CA ARG A 362 60.12 -37.08 17.03
C ARG A 362 58.71 -37.08 16.44
N GLU A 363 58.30 -38.18 15.81
CA GLU A 363 56.92 -38.35 15.33
C GLU A 363 55.91 -38.29 16.48
N ALA A 364 56.22 -38.89 17.63
CA ALA A 364 55.35 -38.84 18.81
C ALA A 364 55.16 -37.41 19.33
N ILE A 365 56.23 -36.60 19.38
CA ILE A 365 56.16 -35.18 19.78
C ILE A 365 55.30 -34.39 18.79
N ASP A 366 55.48 -34.58 17.48
CA ASP A 366 54.74 -33.84 16.45
C ASP A 366 53.24 -34.18 16.44
N ILE A 367 52.89 -35.46 16.60
CA ILE A 367 51.49 -35.90 16.78
C ILE A 367 50.87 -35.23 18.01
N ARG A 368 51.62 -35.16 19.12
CA ARG A 368 51.15 -34.53 20.36
C ARG A 368 50.95 -33.02 20.18
N LEU A 369 51.88 -32.34 19.52
CA LEU A 369 51.80 -30.91 19.21
C LEU A 369 50.58 -30.59 18.34
N ASN A 370 50.38 -31.35 17.26
CA ASN A 370 49.23 -31.20 16.37
C ASN A 370 47.90 -31.44 17.11
N ARG A 371 47.86 -32.41 18.04
CA ARG A 371 46.69 -32.68 18.88
C ARG A 371 46.37 -31.52 19.83
N VAL A 372 47.39 -30.93 20.46
CA VAL A 372 47.21 -29.75 21.35
C VAL A 372 46.72 -28.55 20.54
N ARG A 373 47.33 -28.27 19.38
CA ARG A 373 46.92 -27.19 18.47
C ARG A 373 45.49 -27.35 17.97
N ALA A 374 45.09 -28.56 17.58
CA ALA A 374 43.72 -28.86 17.15
C ALA A 374 42.71 -28.61 18.28
N LYS A 375 42.97 -29.14 19.48
CA LYS A 375 42.11 -28.92 20.66
C LYS A 375 42.00 -27.44 21.02
N ARG A 376 43.11 -26.71 20.98
CA ARG A 376 43.16 -25.28 21.25
C ARG A 376 42.31 -24.50 20.25
N LYS A 377 42.42 -24.81 18.95
CA LYS A 377 41.61 -24.18 17.90
C LYS A 377 40.11 -24.40 18.11
N THR A 378 39.71 -25.61 18.48
CA THR A 378 38.30 -25.93 18.78
C THR A 378 37.79 -25.15 19.99
N LEU A 379 38.58 -25.05 21.07
CA LEU A 379 38.19 -24.30 22.27
C LEU A 379 38.21 -22.78 22.06
N GLN A 380 39.12 -22.26 21.23
CA GLN A 380 39.13 -20.84 20.84
C GLN A 380 37.85 -20.44 20.10
N ALA A 381 37.26 -21.32 19.29
CA ALA A 381 35.98 -21.05 18.63
C ALA A 381 34.78 -20.99 19.60
N ILE A 382 34.97 -21.42 20.85
CA ILE A 382 33.98 -21.36 21.95
C ILE A 382 34.26 -20.15 22.87
N SER A 383 35.35 -19.41 22.63
CA SER A 383 35.76 -18.25 23.43
C SER A 383 34.69 -17.14 23.45
N PRO A 384 34.45 -16.50 24.59
CA PRO A 384 33.35 -15.56 24.77
C PRO A 384 33.65 -14.18 24.19
N GLU A 385 33.49 -13.99 22.88
CA GLU A 385 33.61 -12.65 22.27
C GLU A 385 32.39 -11.76 22.56
N ASN A 386 31.24 -12.35 22.91
CA ASN A 386 29.95 -11.64 22.93
C ASN A 386 29.29 -11.45 24.31
N ILE A 387 29.89 -11.92 25.43
CA ILE A 387 29.23 -11.83 26.75
C ILE A 387 28.99 -10.37 27.19
N ALA A 388 29.99 -9.51 27.00
CA ALA A 388 29.86 -8.09 27.36
C ALA A 388 28.76 -7.41 26.53
N LEU A 389 28.69 -7.74 25.24
CA LEU A 389 27.68 -7.22 24.31
C LEU A 389 26.27 -7.72 24.70
N VAL A 390 26.11 -9.00 25.05
CA VAL A 390 24.83 -9.54 25.54
C VAL A 390 24.38 -8.81 26.81
N ALA A 391 25.28 -8.63 27.78
CA ALA A 391 24.96 -7.94 29.03
C ALA A 391 24.58 -6.47 28.81
N GLU A 392 25.22 -5.81 27.84
CA GLU A 392 24.87 -4.45 27.43
C GLU A 392 23.46 -4.40 26.81
N ARG A 393 23.18 -5.27 25.82
CA ARG A 393 21.87 -5.32 25.15
C ARG A 393 20.72 -5.67 26.11
N ASP A 394 20.96 -6.60 27.03
CA ASP A 394 19.99 -6.97 28.08
C ASP A 394 19.74 -5.81 29.08
N ARG A 395 20.74 -4.96 29.36
CA ARG A 395 20.51 -3.73 30.14
C ARG A 395 19.69 -2.71 29.34
N THR A 396 19.98 -2.51 28.06
CA THR A 396 19.21 -1.62 27.20
C THR A 396 17.75 -2.04 27.12
N LEU A 397 17.48 -3.34 26.91
CA LEU A 397 16.13 -3.88 26.85
C LEU A 397 15.36 -3.67 28.17
N ARG A 398 16.02 -3.89 29.31
CA ARG A 398 15.43 -3.61 30.64
C ARG A 398 15.14 -2.13 30.85
N GLY A 399 16.02 -1.23 30.41
CA GLY A 399 15.80 0.22 30.46
C GLY A 399 14.55 0.63 29.68
N ILE A 400 14.43 0.18 28.43
CA ILE A 400 13.27 0.46 27.57
C ILE A 400 11.98 -0.07 28.20
N ARG A 401 12.01 -1.27 28.78
CA ARG A 401 10.83 -1.84 29.48
C ARG A 401 10.40 -1.03 30.69
N LEU A 402 11.33 -0.41 31.40
CA LEU A 402 11.03 0.51 32.49
C LEU A 402 10.35 1.78 31.97
N GLU A 403 10.91 2.40 30.91
CA GLU A 403 10.32 3.58 30.24
C GLU A 403 8.88 3.29 29.76
N ILE A 404 8.64 2.08 29.22
CA ILE A 404 7.30 1.62 28.82
C ILE A 404 6.34 1.56 30.02
N GLN A 405 6.80 1.08 31.18
CA GLN A 405 5.97 1.04 32.38
C GLN A 405 5.63 2.45 32.87
N GLU A 406 6.62 3.34 32.98
CA GLU A 406 6.42 4.73 33.39
C GLU A 406 5.42 5.45 32.47
N CYS A 407 5.57 5.27 31.15
CA CYS A 407 4.65 5.85 30.17
C CYS A 407 3.21 5.33 30.33
N LYS A 408 3.04 4.02 30.60
CA LYS A 408 1.72 3.42 30.88
C LYS A 408 1.09 3.97 32.16
N GLU A 409 1.89 4.20 33.20
CA GLU A 409 1.43 4.82 34.45
C GLU A 409 0.95 6.26 34.22
N GLU A 410 1.67 7.04 33.41
CA GLU A 410 1.25 8.40 33.01
C GLU A 410 -0.05 8.39 32.21
N ILE A 411 -0.20 7.47 31.26
CA ILE A 411 -1.44 7.28 30.49
C ILE A 411 -2.61 6.95 31.43
N SER A 412 -2.39 6.03 32.37
CA SER A 412 -3.39 5.66 33.38
C SER A 412 -3.79 6.85 34.24
N SER A 413 -2.82 7.68 34.66
CA SER A 413 -3.10 8.90 35.43
C SER A 413 -3.92 9.91 34.63
N CYS A 414 -3.61 10.12 33.35
CA CYS A 414 -4.38 11.00 32.47
C CYS A 414 -5.82 10.51 32.28
N ASN A 415 -6.01 9.19 32.11
CA ASN A 415 -7.35 8.60 32.02
C ASN A 415 -8.16 8.77 33.32
N GLN A 416 -7.54 8.59 34.50
CA GLN A 416 -8.21 8.86 35.78
C GLN A 416 -8.60 10.34 35.95
N GLN A 417 -7.75 11.26 35.49
CA GLN A 417 -8.06 12.69 35.51
C GLN A 417 -9.22 13.05 34.57
N LEU A 418 -9.36 12.35 33.44
CA LEU A 418 -10.52 12.46 32.55
C LEU A 418 -11.79 11.97 33.24
N GLU A 419 -11.78 10.77 33.85
CA GLU A 419 -12.95 10.19 34.55
C GLU A 419 -13.44 11.06 35.73
N ALA A 420 -12.53 11.74 36.43
CA ALA A 420 -12.86 12.60 37.57
C ALA A 420 -13.58 13.90 37.18
N PHE A 421 -13.62 14.27 35.89
CA PHE A 421 -14.22 15.52 35.43
C PHE A 421 -15.76 15.50 35.45
N GLY A 422 -16.38 16.64 35.79
CA GLY A 422 -17.80 16.80 36.06
C GLY A 422 -18.58 17.51 34.96
N GLU A 423 -19.43 16.75 34.28
CA GLU A 423 -20.70 17.08 33.63
C GLU A 423 -21.30 15.71 33.21
N ASP A 424 -22.58 15.41 33.51
CA ASP A 424 -23.13 14.05 33.35
C ASP A 424 -23.03 13.51 31.91
N LYS A 425 -23.10 14.41 30.92
CA LYS A 425 -22.92 14.07 29.50
C LYS A 425 -21.47 13.74 29.14
N LEU A 426 -20.51 14.51 29.63
CA LEU A 426 -19.09 14.28 29.37
C LEU A 426 -18.58 13.00 30.06
N ARG A 427 -19.08 12.72 31.27
CA ARG A 427 -18.82 11.46 31.96
C ARG A 427 -19.33 10.25 31.19
N ALA A 428 -20.52 10.35 30.58
CA ALA A 428 -21.05 9.28 29.75
C ALA A 428 -20.15 9.00 28.53
N LEU A 429 -19.64 10.05 27.86
CA LEU A 429 -18.70 9.89 26.73
C LEU A 429 -17.38 9.26 27.17
N ILE A 430 -16.82 9.69 28.29
CA ILE A 430 -15.56 9.17 28.84
C ILE A 430 -15.70 7.70 29.26
N ASN A 431 -16.83 7.34 29.88
CA ASN A 431 -17.11 5.95 30.26
C ASN A 431 -17.34 5.05 29.04
N GLU A 432 -18.07 5.54 28.03
CA GLU A 432 -18.24 4.79 26.78
C GLU A 432 -16.88 4.58 26.09
N ARG A 433 -16.03 5.62 26.08
CA ARG A 433 -14.68 5.55 25.51
C ARG A 433 -13.82 4.52 26.24
N SER A 434 -13.80 4.53 27.57
CA SER A 434 -13.00 3.58 28.34
C SER A 434 -13.50 2.14 28.18
N GLU A 435 -14.81 1.93 28.06
CA GLU A 435 -15.40 0.62 27.76
C GLU A 435 -14.95 0.11 26.39
N ARG A 436 -14.99 0.97 25.36
CA ARG A 436 -14.53 0.64 24.00
C ARG A 436 -13.04 0.36 23.97
N GLN A 437 -12.22 1.14 24.67
CA GLN A 437 -10.78 0.89 24.80
C GLN A 437 -10.49 -0.47 25.45
N ALA A 438 -11.25 -0.85 26.48
CA ALA A 438 -11.15 -2.16 27.10
C ALA A 438 -11.57 -3.30 26.15
N LYS A 439 -12.56 -3.07 25.28
CA LYS A 439 -12.95 -4.04 24.23
C LYS A 439 -11.84 -4.21 23.19
N VAL A 440 -11.25 -3.11 22.70
CA VAL A 440 -10.10 -3.14 21.78
C VAL A 440 -8.95 -3.92 22.38
N ALA A 441 -8.53 -3.63 23.62
CA ALA A 441 -7.43 -4.34 24.26
C ALA A 441 -7.69 -5.86 24.37
N ARG A 442 -8.91 -6.27 24.74
CA ARG A 442 -9.29 -7.69 24.80
C ARG A 442 -9.30 -8.34 23.41
N ASN A 443 -9.81 -7.65 22.40
CA ASN A 443 -9.85 -8.18 21.04
C ASN A 443 -8.46 -8.24 20.41
N GLU A 444 -7.56 -7.30 20.69
CA GLU A 444 -6.16 -7.36 20.28
C GLU A 444 -5.42 -8.56 20.89
N GLU A 445 -5.69 -8.88 22.17
CA GLU A 445 -5.19 -10.10 22.81
C GLU A 445 -5.77 -11.37 22.15
N ARG A 446 -7.07 -11.39 21.88
CA ARG A 446 -7.72 -12.51 21.15
C ARG A 446 -7.15 -12.68 19.76
N LEU A 447 -6.90 -11.59 19.03
CA LEU A 447 -6.31 -11.60 17.69
C LEU A 447 -4.90 -12.20 17.73
N LYS A 448 -4.09 -11.81 18.71
CA LYS A 448 -2.76 -12.36 18.92
C LYS A 448 -2.80 -13.88 19.17
N ASN A 449 -3.68 -14.34 20.05
CA ASN A 449 -3.82 -15.76 20.34
C ASN A 449 -4.31 -16.53 19.11
N ALA A 450 -5.31 -16.00 18.39
CA ALA A 450 -5.79 -16.60 17.14
C ALA A 450 -4.71 -16.66 16.06
N GLY A 451 -3.81 -15.66 16.00
CA GLY A 451 -2.65 -15.67 15.11
C GLY A 451 -1.65 -16.77 15.46
N GLN A 452 -1.36 -16.98 16.74
CA GLN A 452 -0.51 -18.08 17.19
C GLN A 452 -1.13 -19.44 16.86
N ASP A 453 -2.44 -19.61 17.12
CA ASP A 453 -3.16 -20.83 16.78
C ASP A 453 -3.13 -21.09 15.26
N LEU A 454 -3.23 -20.04 14.44
CA LEU A 454 -3.16 -20.14 12.99
C LEU A 454 -1.76 -20.56 12.51
N ASP A 455 -0.71 -19.94 13.05
CA ASP A 455 0.68 -20.28 12.73
C ASP A 455 0.99 -21.75 13.08
N ASP A 456 0.57 -22.19 14.27
CA ASP A 456 0.72 -23.59 14.71
C ASP A 456 -0.02 -24.55 13.77
N GLN A 457 -1.24 -24.19 13.34
CA GLN A 457 -1.99 -24.99 12.37
C GLN A 457 -1.33 -25.01 10.98
N ILE A 458 -0.78 -23.90 10.51
CA ILE A 458 -0.04 -23.85 9.24
C ILE A 458 1.16 -24.80 9.29
N VAL A 459 1.94 -24.78 10.38
CA VAL A 459 3.07 -25.70 10.58
C VAL A 459 2.61 -27.16 10.63
N ALA A 460 1.50 -27.44 11.32
CA ALA A 460 0.93 -28.79 11.39
C ALA A 460 0.50 -29.31 10.00
N ILE A 461 -0.16 -28.47 9.20
CA ILE A 461 -0.56 -28.79 7.82
C ILE A 461 0.69 -29.02 6.95
N GLU A 462 1.71 -28.17 7.05
CA GLU A 462 2.96 -28.38 6.29
C GLU A 462 3.65 -29.70 6.65
N ASP A 463 3.71 -30.07 7.92
CA ASP A 463 4.33 -31.32 8.35
C ASP A 463 3.50 -32.54 7.88
N LEU A 464 2.17 -32.47 7.94
CA LEU A 464 1.27 -33.48 7.37
C LEU A 464 1.49 -33.63 5.87
N LYS A 465 1.56 -32.52 5.11
CA LYS A 465 1.86 -32.53 3.67
C LYS A 465 3.22 -33.13 3.37
N ARG A 466 4.26 -32.80 4.15
CA ARG A 466 5.61 -33.39 4.00
C ARG A 466 5.60 -34.89 4.25
N ARG A 467 4.87 -35.37 5.27
CA ARG A 467 4.72 -36.80 5.58
C ARG A 467 3.94 -37.53 4.48
N LEU A 468 2.86 -36.95 3.97
CA LEU A 468 2.08 -37.46 2.84
C LEU A 468 2.93 -37.60 1.58
N ARG A 469 3.74 -36.57 1.24
CA ARG A 469 4.67 -36.62 0.10
C ARG A 469 5.75 -37.70 0.24
N ARG A 470 6.17 -38.05 1.47
CA ARG A 470 7.19 -39.09 1.73
C ARG A 470 6.64 -40.52 1.66
N GLN A 471 5.36 -40.74 1.98
CA GLN A 471 4.76 -42.08 2.05
C GLN A 471 4.19 -42.62 0.73
N SER A 472 4.44 -41.95 -0.40
CA SER A 472 4.30 -42.50 -1.75
C SER A 472 2.87 -42.81 -2.24
N VAL A 473 2.18 -41.74 -2.65
CA VAL A 473 1.42 -41.71 -3.91
C VAL A 473 1.92 -40.45 -4.61
N ARG A 474 2.52 -40.55 -5.81
CA ARG A 474 2.74 -39.34 -6.61
C ARG A 474 1.35 -38.88 -7.05
N PRO A 475 0.82 -37.75 -6.56
CA PRO A 475 -0.40 -37.20 -7.12
C PRO A 475 -0.20 -36.98 -8.62
N ASP A 476 -1.32 -36.87 -9.33
CA ASP A 476 -1.29 -36.54 -10.75
C ASP A 476 -0.30 -35.37 -11.00
N PRO A 477 0.68 -35.51 -11.92
CA PRO A 477 1.73 -34.49 -12.13
C PRO A 477 1.16 -33.10 -12.44
N THR A 478 -0.03 -33.06 -13.04
CA THR A 478 -0.77 -31.84 -13.34
C THR A 478 -1.34 -31.22 -12.07
N LEU A 479 -1.88 -32.02 -11.15
CA LEU A 479 -2.38 -31.54 -9.86
C LEU A 479 -1.23 -31.05 -8.96
N ASP A 480 -0.10 -31.75 -8.93
CA ASP A 480 1.08 -31.32 -8.18
C ASP A 480 1.68 -30.01 -8.73
N LEU A 481 1.68 -29.86 -10.06
CA LEU A 481 2.07 -28.61 -10.70
C LEU A 481 1.08 -27.48 -10.36
N LYS A 482 -0.24 -27.74 -10.42
CA LYS A 482 -1.27 -26.76 -10.05
C LYS A 482 -1.14 -26.33 -8.59
N ASP A 483 -0.85 -27.24 -7.66
CA ASP A 483 -0.66 -26.93 -6.24
C ASP A 483 0.55 -26.01 -6.04
N ARG A 484 1.69 -26.36 -6.64
CA ARG A 484 2.90 -25.54 -6.56
C ARG A 484 2.72 -24.15 -7.18
N VAL A 485 2.20 -24.08 -8.40
CA VAL A 485 2.00 -22.80 -9.10
C VAL A 485 1.00 -21.92 -8.35
N SER A 486 -0.09 -22.50 -7.82
CA SER A 486 -1.07 -21.72 -7.05
C SER A 486 -0.50 -21.25 -5.72
N GLN A 487 0.37 -22.01 -5.05
CA GLN A 487 1.13 -21.57 -3.87
C GLN A 487 2.09 -20.42 -4.17
N GLU A 488 2.86 -20.52 -5.25
CA GLU A 488 3.76 -19.45 -5.69
C GLU A 488 2.98 -18.17 -6.05
N LEU A 489 1.88 -18.29 -6.78
CA LEU A 489 1.03 -17.16 -7.13
C LEU A 489 0.40 -16.48 -5.90
N ALA A 490 -0.08 -17.26 -4.92
CA ALA A 490 -0.67 -16.67 -3.72
C ALA A 490 0.35 -15.87 -2.90
N ARG A 491 1.56 -16.41 -2.74
CA ARG A 491 2.67 -15.71 -2.08
C ARG A 491 3.03 -14.44 -2.85
N LEU A 492 3.18 -14.53 -4.17
CA LEU A 492 3.46 -13.37 -5.01
C LEU A 492 2.40 -12.27 -4.84
N PHE A 493 1.11 -12.62 -4.90
CA PHE A 493 0.04 -11.64 -4.72
C PHE A 493 0.01 -11.06 -3.30
N ALA A 494 0.18 -11.90 -2.27
CA ALA A 494 0.23 -11.44 -0.88
C ALA A 494 1.39 -10.44 -0.66
N ASP A 495 2.59 -10.74 -1.15
CA ASP A 495 3.77 -9.91 -0.97
C ASP A 495 3.74 -8.63 -1.83
N SER A 496 3.03 -8.66 -2.96
CA SER A 496 3.10 -7.59 -3.98
C SER A 496 1.94 -6.58 -3.94
N ILE A 497 0.78 -6.93 -3.37
CA ILE A 497 -0.41 -6.04 -3.37
C ILE A 497 -0.12 -4.74 -2.63
N ASP A 498 0.41 -4.82 -1.41
CA ASP A 498 0.67 -3.62 -0.61
C ASP A 498 1.77 -2.76 -1.22
N ALA A 499 2.81 -3.40 -1.77
CA ALA A 499 3.84 -2.72 -2.53
C ALA A 499 3.27 -2.03 -3.79
N TYR A 500 2.32 -2.66 -4.48
CA TYR A 500 1.65 -2.09 -5.65
C TYR A 500 0.75 -0.90 -5.29
N ARG A 501 -0.07 -1.02 -4.23
CA ARG A 501 -0.87 0.09 -3.67
C ARG A 501 0.03 1.27 -3.28
N ALA A 502 1.11 1.02 -2.54
CA ALA A 502 2.06 2.06 -2.15
C ALA A 502 2.72 2.72 -3.37
N LYS A 503 3.07 1.93 -4.40
CA LYS A 503 3.63 2.46 -5.65
C LYS A 503 2.65 3.36 -6.40
N LEU A 504 1.37 2.97 -6.47
CA LEU A 504 0.32 3.78 -7.09
C LEU A 504 0.08 5.08 -6.31
N ARG A 505 -0.02 5.01 -4.97
CA ARG A 505 -0.13 6.20 -4.12
C ARG A 505 1.01 7.18 -4.36
N ARG A 506 2.27 6.72 -4.36
CA ARG A 506 3.44 7.58 -4.68
C ARG A 506 3.37 8.20 -6.07
N ARG A 507 2.85 7.46 -7.06
CA ARG A 507 2.69 7.99 -8.42
C ARG A 507 1.63 9.10 -8.46
N VAL A 508 0.49 8.89 -7.79
CA VAL A 508 -0.58 9.89 -7.68
C VAL A 508 -0.08 11.11 -6.92
N GLU A 509 0.59 10.93 -5.78
CA GLU A 509 1.18 12.01 -4.96
C GLU A 509 2.16 12.86 -5.77
N GLY A 510 3.12 12.20 -6.44
CA GLY A 510 4.14 12.90 -7.22
C GLY A 510 3.52 13.70 -8.36
N ARG A 511 2.54 13.13 -9.06
CA ARG A 511 1.85 13.81 -10.15
C ARG A 511 0.95 14.94 -9.66
N ALA A 512 0.20 14.72 -8.58
CA ALA A 512 -0.64 15.74 -7.97
C ALA A 512 0.20 16.92 -7.47
N SER A 513 1.35 16.66 -6.85
CA SER A 513 2.29 17.70 -6.41
C SER A 513 2.90 18.49 -7.57
N GLU A 514 3.20 17.83 -8.69
CA GLU A 514 3.69 18.50 -9.91
C GLU A 514 2.61 19.42 -10.49
N ILE A 515 1.38 18.93 -10.59
CA ILE A 515 0.26 19.70 -11.12
C ILE A 515 -0.06 20.86 -10.19
N PHE A 516 -0.21 20.60 -8.89
CA PHE A 516 -0.50 21.62 -7.87
C PHE A 516 0.48 22.80 -7.93
N ARG A 517 1.79 22.53 -8.01
CA ARG A 517 2.82 23.58 -8.15
C ARG A 517 2.68 24.42 -9.42
N SER A 518 2.04 23.89 -10.46
CA SER A 518 1.72 24.66 -11.67
C SER A 518 0.39 25.41 -11.60
N LEU A 519 -0.49 25.06 -10.65
CA LEU A 519 -1.79 25.71 -10.45
C LEU A 519 -1.73 26.83 -9.39
N THR A 520 -0.88 26.68 -8.36
CA THR A 520 -0.77 27.66 -7.28
C THR A 520 0.09 28.86 -7.68
N SER A 521 -0.29 30.05 -7.20
CA SER A 521 0.52 31.27 -7.26
C SER A 521 1.51 31.43 -6.09
N GLU A 522 1.40 30.63 -5.03
CA GLU A 522 2.20 30.77 -3.81
C GLU A 522 3.44 29.86 -3.83
N PRO A 523 4.66 30.42 -3.82
CA PRO A 523 5.90 29.64 -3.90
C PRO A 523 6.25 28.89 -2.61
N ASP A 524 5.67 29.27 -1.47
CA ASP A 524 6.00 28.71 -0.16
C ASP A 524 5.47 27.28 0.05
N TYR A 525 4.57 26.80 -0.82
CA TYR A 525 4.08 25.42 -0.78
C TYR A 525 4.96 24.47 -1.61
N LYS A 526 5.47 23.43 -0.95
CA LYS A 526 6.36 22.44 -1.57
C LYS A 526 5.62 21.43 -2.43
N GLY A 527 4.39 21.07 -2.07
CA GLY A 527 3.60 20.09 -2.79
C GLY A 527 2.51 19.46 -1.93
N LEU A 528 2.08 18.26 -2.33
CA LEU A 528 1.00 17.52 -1.69
C LEU A 528 1.50 16.17 -1.16
N ARG A 529 0.89 15.70 -0.07
CA ARG A 529 1.15 14.38 0.53
C ARG A 529 -0.11 13.54 0.52
N ILE A 530 -0.06 12.33 -0.02
CA ILE A 530 -1.23 11.47 -0.09
C ILE A 530 -1.42 10.67 1.19
N THR A 531 -2.65 10.60 1.68
CA THR A 531 -3.07 9.76 2.80
C THR A 531 -3.42 8.35 2.31
N ASP A 532 -3.68 7.43 3.25
CA ASP A 532 -4.07 6.06 2.90
C ASP A 532 -5.38 6.00 2.09
N ARG A 533 -6.31 6.93 2.37
CA ARG A 533 -7.59 7.10 1.66
C ARG A 533 -7.51 7.95 0.39
N TYR A 534 -6.31 8.19 -0.14
CA TYR A 534 -6.08 9.04 -1.32
C TYR A 534 -6.41 10.53 -1.14
N GLY A 535 -6.69 11.00 0.08
CA GLY A 535 -6.76 12.43 0.40
C GLY A 535 -5.37 13.08 0.29
N LEU A 536 -5.29 14.38 -0.02
CA LEU A 536 -4.01 15.05 -0.32
C LEU A 536 -3.65 16.18 0.65
N GLU A 537 -2.90 15.89 1.72
CA GLU A 537 -2.04 16.75 2.55
C GLU A 537 -1.46 18.00 1.84
N LEU A 538 -1.64 19.25 2.30
CA LEU A 538 -0.88 20.40 1.78
C LEU A 538 0.40 20.58 2.61
N ILE A 539 1.57 20.64 1.95
CA ILE A 539 2.89 20.69 2.60
C ILE A 539 3.59 22.02 2.29
N ASP A 540 4.08 22.71 3.32
CA ASP A 540 4.87 23.93 3.18
C ASP A 540 6.37 23.67 2.92
N ALA A 541 7.16 24.74 2.85
CA ALA A 541 8.59 24.71 2.63
C ALA A 541 9.36 23.94 3.71
N ASP A 542 8.89 24.00 4.96
CA ASP A 542 9.51 23.35 6.12
C ASP A 542 9.16 21.86 6.21
N GLY A 543 8.10 21.43 5.50
CA GLY A 543 7.67 20.03 5.39
C GLY A 543 6.48 19.69 6.29
N ASP A 544 5.90 20.70 6.94
CA ASP A 544 4.77 20.59 7.85
C ASP A 544 3.45 20.58 7.09
N VAL A 545 2.44 19.94 7.69
CA VAL A 545 1.08 19.89 7.15
C VAL A 545 0.36 21.18 7.51
N VAL A 546 -0.10 21.91 6.50
CA VAL A 546 -0.78 23.20 6.68
C VAL A 546 -2.27 23.07 6.46
N ARG A 547 -3.05 23.77 7.30
CA ARG A 547 -4.50 23.88 7.11
C ARG A 547 -4.80 24.66 5.82
N ARG A 548 -5.72 24.14 5.03
CA ARG A 548 -6.05 24.72 3.72
C ARG A 548 -7.10 25.81 3.87
N SER A 549 -7.02 26.82 3.00
CA SER A 549 -8.16 27.70 2.75
C SER A 549 -9.08 27.09 1.69
N ALA A 550 -10.32 27.58 1.62
CA ALA A 550 -11.32 27.10 0.66
C ALA A 550 -10.89 27.20 -0.82
N GLY A 551 -9.97 28.11 -1.16
CA GLY A 551 -9.40 28.20 -2.51
C GLY A 551 -8.34 27.14 -2.76
N TYR A 552 -7.48 26.87 -1.78
CA TYR A 552 -6.46 25.82 -1.88
C TYR A 552 -7.04 24.42 -1.88
N GLU A 553 -8.15 24.19 -1.17
CA GLU A 553 -8.92 22.94 -1.28
C GLU A 553 -9.31 22.65 -2.72
N HIS A 554 -9.75 23.68 -3.45
CA HIS A 554 -10.13 23.58 -4.85
C HIS A 554 -8.93 23.19 -5.73
N LEU A 555 -7.77 23.84 -5.53
CA LEU A 555 -6.55 23.51 -6.27
C LEU A 555 -6.07 22.08 -6.01
N VAL A 556 -6.19 21.61 -4.76
CA VAL A 556 -5.85 20.24 -4.39
C VAL A 556 -6.76 19.24 -5.09
N ALA A 557 -8.07 19.47 -5.09
CA ALA A 557 -9.04 18.59 -5.77
C ALA A 557 -8.76 18.50 -7.28
N LEU A 558 -8.53 19.64 -7.95
CA LEU A 558 -8.16 19.67 -9.38
C LEU A 558 -6.85 18.92 -9.64
N SER A 559 -5.88 19.05 -8.75
CA SER A 559 -4.59 18.36 -8.84
C SER A 559 -4.73 16.84 -8.69
N LEU A 560 -5.61 16.39 -7.78
CA LEU A 560 -5.93 14.98 -7.61
C LEU A 560 -6.62 14.41 -8.85
N ILE A 561 -7.65 15.08 -9.37
CA ILE A 561 -8.39 14.63 -10.57
C ILE A 561 -7.42 14.46 -11.75
N ALA A 562 -6.54 15.44 -11.95
CA ALA A 562 -5.57 15.39 -13.02
C ALA A 562 -4.51 14.28 -12.82
N ALA A 563 -4.05 14.08 -11.58
CA ALA A 563 -3.13 12.99 -11.25
C ALA A 563 -3.75 11.60 -11.44
N LEU A 564 -5.04 11.47 -11.14
CA LEU A 564 -5.82 10.25 -11.35
C LEU A 564 -6.02 10.00 -12.83
N GLN A 565 -6.37 10.99 -13.66
CA GLN A 565 -6.48 10.83 -15.11
C GLN A 565 -5.18 10.29 -15.75
N ASP A 566 -4.02 10.71 -15.26
CA ASP A 566 -2.73 10.20 -15.74
C ASP A 566 -2.35 8.81 -15.21
N SER A 567 -2.88 8.44 -14.03
CA SER A 567 -2.56 7.19 -13.33
C SER A 567 -3.61 6.09 -13.55
N ALA A 568 -4.79 6.44 -14.05
CA ALA A 568 -5.93 5.57 -14.28
C ALA A 568 -5.68 4.52 -15.37
N ALA A 569 -6.33 3.36 -15.19
CA ALA A 569 -6.42 2.34 -16.24
C ALA A 569 -7.34 2.80 -17.39
N VAL A 570 -8.43 3.50 -17.07
CA VAL A 570 -9.37 4.09 -18.03
C VAL A 570 -9.10 5.59 -18.15
N ARG A 571 -8.81 6.06 -19.36
CA ARG A 571 -8.51 7.48 -19.65
C ARG A 571 -9.52 8.06 -20.62
N GLY A 572 -9.84 9.33 -20.45
CA GLY A 572 -10.88 9.97 -21.25
C GLY A 572 -10.98 11.50 -21.10
N PRO A 573 -12.03 12.09 -21.68
CA PRO A 573 -12.28 13.53 -21.64
C PRO A 573 -12.70 13.99 -20.23
N VAL A 574 -12.29 15.19 -19.84
CA VAL A 574 -12.77 15.81 -18.59
C VAL A 574 -13.69 16.98 -18.93
N ILE A 575 -14.94 16.89 -18.50
CA ILE A 575 -15.94 17.95 -18.60
C ILE A 575 -16.07 18.61 -17.23
N MET A 576 -15.87 19.92 -17.16
CA MET A 576 -15.86 20.69 -15.91
C MET A 576 -17.00 21.71 -15.90
N ASP A 577 -17.92 21.64 -14.95
CA ASP A 577 -18.94 22.66 -14.69
C ASP A 577 -18.52 23.55 -13.50
N TYR A 578 -18.21 24.83 -13.79
CA TYR A 578 -17.90 25.85 -12.79
C TYR A 578 -16.68 25.55 -11.88
N PRO A 579 -15.48 25.32 -12.44
CA PRO A 579 -14.31 24.93 -11.64
C PRO A 579 -13.56 26.11 -10.98
N PHE A 580 -14.05 27.35 -11.03
CA PHE A 580 -13.27 28.50 -10.52
C PHE A 580 -13.91 29.26 -9.35
N GLY A 581 -15.13 28.92 -8.93
CA GLY A 581 -15.94 29.74 -8.02
C GLY A 581 -15.36 30.07 -6.63
N ARG A 582 -14.23 29.47 -6.23
CA ARG A 582 -13.53 29.74 -4.96
C ARG A 582 -12.09 30.23 -5.13
N LEU A 583 -11.65 30.46 -6.37
CA LEU A 583 -10.27 30.83 -6.70
C LEU A 583 -10.13 32.34 -6.88
N ASP A 584 -8.95 32.87 -6.54
CA ASP A 584 -8.57 34.24 -6.89
C ASP A 584 -8.13 34.35 -8.36
N THR A 585 -7.86 35.56 -8.83
CA THR A 585 -7.54 35.83 -10.23
C THR A 585 -6.23 35.18 -10.69
N ASP A 586 -5.22 35.13 -9.81
CA ASP A 586 -3.90 34.59 -10.14
C ASP A 586 -3.96 33.06 -10.26
N ASN A 587 -4.54 32.39 -9.26
CA ASN A 587 -4.75 30.95 -9.28
C ASN A 587 -5.69 30.54 -10.43
N THR A 588 -6.73 31.32 -10.71
CA THR A 588 -7.62 31.06 -11.86
C THR A 588 -6.84 31.10 -13.18
N SER A 589 -5.96 32.09 -13.36
CA SER A 589 -5.13 32.21 -14.56
C SER A 589 -4.18 31.03 -14.72
N ASN A 590 -3.57 30.57 -13.62
CA ASN A 590 -2.70 29.39 -13.60
C ASN A 590 -3.48 28.11 -13.90
N VAL A 591 -4.69 27.94 -13.35
CA VAL A 591 -5.54 26.79 -13.66
C VAL A 591 -5.91 26.76 -15.13
N VAL A 592 -6.32 27.89 -15.72
CA VAL A 592 -6.63 27.98 -17.15
C VAL A 592 -5.41 27.59 -17.99
N ALA A 593 -4.21 28.09 -17.66
CA ALA A 593 -2.97 27.70 -18.34
C ALA A 593 -2.62 26.21 -18.16
N GLY A 594 -3.02 25.62 -17.03
CA GLY A 594 -2.80 24.22 -16.66
C GLY A 594 -3.73 23.21 -17.32
N LEU A 595 -4.92 23.62 -17.80
CA LEU A 595 -5.94 22.71 -18.37
C LEU A 595 -5.38 21.68 -19.39
N PRO A 596 -4.49 22.04 -20.36
CA PRO A 596 -3.95 21.07 -21.32
C PRO A 596 -3.07 19.96 -20.71
N ARG A 597 -2.61 20.15 -19.46
CA ARG A 597 -1.85 19.17 -18.69
C ARG A 597 -2.74 18.26 -17.86
N MET A 598 -3.99 18.66 -17.57
CA MET A 598 -4.90 17.91 -16.71
C MET A 598 -5.53 16.71 -17.41
N ALA A 599 -5.89 16.88 -18.68
CA ALA A 599 -6.38 15.80 -19.53
C ALA A 599 -6.03 16.07 -20.99
N ARG A 600 -6.13 15.05 -21.85
CA ARG A 600 -5.95 15.26 -23.29
C ARG A 600 -7.06 16.14 -23.87
N GLN A 601 -8.31 15.86 -23.50
CA GLN A 601 -9.47 16.61 -23.95
C GLN A 601 -10.19 17.19 -22.74
N VAL A 602 -10.31 18.53 -22.70
CA VAL A 602 -10.98 19.26 -21.60
C VAL A 602 -12.14 20.06 -22.19
N ILE A 603 -13.33 19.91 -21.62
CA ILE A 603 -14.52 20.69 -21.97
C ILE A 603 -14.91 21.52 -20.74
N LEU A 604 -14.69 22.82 -20.81
CA LEU A 604 -14.90 23.76 -19.72
C LEU A 604 -16.22 24.52 -19.91
N LEU A 605 -17.14 24.38 -18.96
CA LEU A 605 -18.38 25.17 -18.91
C LEU A 605 -18.15 26.37 -17.98
N SER A 606 -18.28 27.58 -18.52
CA SER A 606 -17.94 28.81 -17.80
C SER A 606 -18.87 29.97 -18.18
N PHE A 607 -18.84 31.08 -17.43
CA PHE A 607 -19.56 32.31 -17.77
C PHE A 607 -18.59 33.48 -17.98
N ASP A 608 -19.04 34.52 -18.68
CA ASP A 608 -18.22 35.71 -18.91
C ASP A 608 -17.90 36.42 -17.58
N GLY A 609 -16.61 36.60 -17.32
CA GLY A 609 -16.09 37.20 -16.09
C GLY A 609 -15.59 36.21 -15.05
N GLU A 610 -15.73 34.89 -15.28
CA GLU A 610 -15.15 33.87 -14.40
C GLU A 610 -13.62 33.82 -14.48
N PHE A 611 -13.07 34.15 -15.65
CA PHE A 611 -11.65 34.36 -15.89
C PHE A 611 -11.46 35.41 -17.00
N ASP A 612 -10.27 36.00 -17.09
CA ASP A 612 -9.94 36.91 -18.19
C ASP A 612 -9.78 36.10 -19.49
N ARG A 613 -10.73 36.27 -20.41
CA ARG A 613 -10.73 35.62 -21.72
C ARG A 613 -9.48 35.97 -22.54
N THR A 614 -9.00 37.20 -22.47
CA THR A 614 -7.82 37.63 -23.24
C THR A 614 -6.57 36.91 -22.75
N ALA A 615 -6.40 36.83 -21.42
CA ALA A 615 -5.34 36.07 -20.80
C ALA A 615 -5.45 34.57 -21.11
N ALA A 616 -6.67 34.01 -21.07
CA ALA A 616 -6.93 32.60 -21.40
C ALA A 616 -6.56 32.26 -22.85
N LEU A 617 -6.91 33.12 -23.81
CA LEU A 617 -6.56 32.96 -25.22
C LEU A 617 -5.03 32.93 -25.40
N GLN A 618 -4.31 33.81 -24.70
CA GLN A 618 -2.84 33.85 -24.74
C GLN A 618 -2.22 32.62 -24.09
N ALA A 619 -2.71 32.21 -22.92
CA ALA A 619 -2.17 31.09 -22.15
C ALA A 619 -2.41 29.73 -22.84
N LEU A 620 -3.61 29.52 -23.38
CA LEU A 620 -3.96 28.26 -24.05
C LEU A 620 -3.36 28.16 -25.45
N GLY A 621 -3.23 29.28 -26.16
CA GLY A 621 -2.63 29.33 -27.50
C GLY A 621 -3.22 28.28 -28.44
N SER A 622 -2.36 27.42 -29.01
CA SER A 622 -2.78 26.33 -29.91
C SER A 622 -3.59 25.22 -29.23
N SER A 623 -3.61 25.17 -27.90
CA SER A 623 -4.35 24.16 -27.13
C SER A 623 -5.84 24.46 -27.06
N LEU A 624 -6.27 25.71 -27.25
CA LEU A 624 -7.68 26.06 -27.38
C LEU A 624 -8.19 25.57 -28.74
N ALA A 625 -9.09 24.59 -28.72
CA ALA A 625 -9.59 23.92 -29.90
C ALA A 625 -10.81 24.65 -30.50
N ALA A 626 -11.79 25.02 -29.65
CA ALA A 626 -12.93 25.83 -30.06
C ALA A 626 -13.60 26.50 -28.84
N GLU A 627 -14.34 27.57 -29.11
CA GLU A 627 -15.21 28.24 -28.15
C GLU A 627 -16.66 28.15 -28.62
N TYR A 628 -17.59 27.92 -27.70
CA TYR A 628 -19.03 27.92 -27.93
C TYR A 628 -19.71 28.91 -26.98
N GLU A 629 -20.90 29.38 -27.36
CA GLU A 629 -21.73 30.27 -26.56
C GLU A 629 -23.16 29.74 -26.47
N LEU A 630 -23.74 29.82 -25.27
CA LEU A 630 -25.12 29.45 -24.95
C LEU A 630 -26.01 30.69 -25.04
N GLU A 631 -26.58 30.91 -26.22
CA GLU A 631 -27.49 32.04 -26.47
C GLU A 631 -28.92 31.68 -26.06
N ARG A 632 -29.54 32.48 -25.19
CA ARG A 632 -30.94 32.25 -24.80
C ARG A 632 -31.88 32.93 -25.78
N VAL A 633 -32.78 32.15 -26.34
CA VAL A 633 -33.90 32.63 -27.16
C VAL A 633 -35.15 32.79 -26.31
N SER A 634 -35.43 31.88 -25.37
CA SER A 634 -36.59 31.94 -24.47
C SER A 634 -36.29 31.31 -23.10
N HIS A 635 -37.28 31.19 -22.19
CA HIS A 635 -37.08 30.45 -20.93
C HIS A 635 -36.82 28.95 -21.13
N SER A 636 -37.28 28.40 -22.24
CA SER A 636 -37.26 26.98 -22.61
C SER A 636 -36.50 26.73 -23.92
N HIS A 637 -35.71 27.70 -24.36
CA HIS A 637 -34.95 27.61 -25.61
C HIS A 637 -33.60 28.32 -25.47
N THR A 638 -32.53 27.53 -25.45
CA THR A 638 -31.13 27.95 -25.57
C THR A 638 -30.56 27.33 -26.84
N LEU A 639 -29.83 28.14 -27.62
CA LEU A 639 -29.05 27.70 -28.78
C LEU A 639 -27.58 27.51 -28.38
N ILE A 640 -26.94 26.48 -28.94
CA ILE A 640 -25.49 26.31 -28.85
C ILE A 640 -24.88 26.81 -30.16
N GLN A 641 -24.02 27.83 -30.09
CA GLN A 641 -23.40 28.41 -31.28
C GLN A 641 -21.89 28.49 -31.12
N PRO A 642 -21.10 28.31 -32.20
CA PRO A 642 -19.67 28.63 -32.17
C PRO A 642 -19.47 30.11 -31.83
N ARG A 643 -18.61 30.40 -30.85
CA ARG A 643 -18.28 31.77 -30.47
C ARG A 643 -17.27 32.31 -31.47
N ARG A 644 -17.63 33.39 -32.18
CA ARG A 644 -16.73 34.00 -33.17
C ARG A 644 -15.56 34.68 -32.45
N THR A 645 -14.34 34.36 -32.88
CA THR A 645 -13.13 35.09 -32.48
C THR A 645 -13.23 36.51 -33.07
N ILE A 646 -13.22 37.53 -32.21
CA ILE A 646 -13.10 38.94 -32.64
C ILE A 646 -11.63 39.25 -32.82
#